data_AF-A0A7Y3MTI9-F1
#
_entry.id   AF-A0A7Y3MTI9-F1
#
_cell.length_a   1.000
_cell.length_b   1.000
_cell.length_c   1.000
_cell.angle_alpha   90.00
_cell.angle_beta   90.00
_cell.angle_gamma   90.00
#
_symmetry.space_group_name_H-M   'P 1'
#
loop_
_entity.id
_entity.type
_entity.pdbx_description
1 polymer ?
#
loop_
_entity_poly.entity_id
_entity_poly.type
_entity_poly.pdbx_seq_one_letter_code
_entity_poly.pdbx_strand_id
1 'polypeptide(L)'
;MRDTSALHWALLVALIACPVVASQHSTTASEAPDVDPYFVESSGLASKRGPEVITRNILQDRTGLLWLATWHGVMRFDGTTFTNVTNKEGLRRYRAFCLLEDHQDNIWLGTTGAGVYRYDGKTYANYTTKNGLVDNTVLSMMQDSDQNIWFGGMGVTKYDGATFTSFDAHDGFTSSDVHSIAQSSDGTMWFGTRGALFHYDGTTFVNFTREHGVDIERNSYTPVLIDRRGHVWFGGSNGVFHYDGEHVRHVFEPASFTLMEDSHGQIWFSGGAMKGEGPKPGTSVLNRFDPAAGIENIVVARKQIAVRANAIFGLTEDRDGNIWFGTGRGIGRIDGESVELYRMHARSDSVAVDARTLDGYVGRYQASTGDSVTIQTHEGQLVAEMQGQRMNLIAESASRFRVADDESAITFFTAATGHEGLWASERIWRRLPETPTDVSSRNSAVAARAAGDVLVLRNAMSWGRRTDFENVLAAIGCNYEQRASSAMANLDLSPYDVIIIPGAQQSAYYDDYLRHAERFDEYVARGGTLVYELNGAENSSIMLPGGVTMASHGAIENAILASDHPIFLPLSGAHRIRANYASHGYLRDIPSDALILAVEASGEETRADRPTFIEYAHGKGRVIAACQCLHDQDRSGRGPLMESVISYSLARWWAAED
;
A
#
# COMPACT_ATOMS: atom_id res chain seq x y z
N MET A 1 -0.79 51.89 67.58
CA MET A 1 -1.23 51.96 68.99
C MET A 1 -2.36 50.96 69.14
N ARG A 2 -2.34 49.85 69.88
CA ARG A 2 -1.41 49.02 70.68
C ARG A 2 -2.05 47.62 70.48
N ASP A 3 -1.47 46.54 70.00
CA ASP A 3 -0.24 45.79 70.25
C ASP A 3 -0.02 45.26 71.68
N THR A 4 0.51 44.03 71.70
CA THR A 4 1.04 43.19 72.79
C THR A 4 0.04 42.28 73.53
N SER A 5 0.30 41.00 73.79
CA SER A 5 1.40 40.09 73.42
C SER A 5 1.19 38.74 74.14
N ALA A 6 1.98 37.72 73.73
CA ALA A 6 2.61 36.67 74.55
C ALA A 6 2.12 35.23 74.29
N LEU A 7 2.98 34.22 74.11
CA LEU A 7 4.45 34.15 74.05
C LEU A 7 4.83 32.76 73.47
N HIS A 8 5.97 32.69 72.78
CA HIS A 8 6.62 31.45 72.35
C HIS A 8 7.25 30.70 73.53
N TRP A 9 7.20 29.36 73.51
CA TRP A 9 8.28 28.48 74.00
C TRP A 9 8.29 27.18 73.20
N ALA A 10 9.47 26.80 72.71
CA ALA A 10 9.78 25.51 72.11
C ALA A 10 10.74 24.75 73.04
N LEU A 11 10.53 23.44 73.23
CA LEU A 11 11.59 22.43 73.39
C LEU A 11 11.03 21.00 73.39
N LEU A 12 11.64 20.18 72.53
CA LEU A 12 11.50 18.74 72.30
C LEU A 12 11.71 17.87 73.56
N VAL A 13 11.13 16.66 73.60
CA VAL A 13 11.82 15.34 73.56
C VAL A 13 10.81 14.22 73.26
N ALA A 14 11.23 13.29 72.39
CA ALA A 14 10.47 12.20 71.77
C ALA A 14 10.27 10.95 72.67
N LEU A 15 9.24 10.15 72.35
CA LEU A 15 9.26 8.68 72.48
C LEU A 15 8.17 8.02 71.62
N ILE A 16 8.54 6.86 71.07
CA ILE A 16 7.99 6.13 69.91
C ILE A 16 6.86 5.17 70.33
N ALA A 17 5.77 5.08 69.55
CA ALA A 17 5.07 3.83 69.19
C ALA A 17 3.95 4.07 68.14
N CYS A 18 3.97 3.29 67.05
CA CYS A 18 3.08 3.29 65.88
C CYS A 18 1.78 2.47 66.15
N PRO A 19 0.68 2.54 65.34
CA PRO A 19 0.75 2.28 63.90
C PRO A 19 -0.01 3.25 62.97
N VAL A 20 0.64 3.42 61.83
CA VAL A 20 0.15 3.88 60.53
C VAL A 20 -1.06 3.06 60.06
N VAL A 21 -2.12 3.75 59.63
CA VAL A 21 -3.01 3.27 58.57
C VAL A 21 -2.87 4.24 57.41
N ALA A 22 -2.39 3.70 56.30
CA ALA A 22 -2.06 4.40 55.08
C ALA A 22 -3.31 4.97 54.40
N SER A 23 -3.32 6.28 54.14
CA SER A 23 -3.96 6.81 52.94
C SER A 23 -2.90 6.80 51.84
N GLN A 24 -3.03 5.87 50.89
CA GLN A 24 -2.18 5.81 49.71
C GLN A 24 -2.33 7.12 48.93
N HIS A 25 -1.36 8.04 49.10
CA HIS A 25 -1.01 8.96 48.05
C HIS A 25 -0.41 8.13 46.92
N SER A 26 -1.17 7.91 45.84
CA SER A 26 -0.55 7.56 44.57
C SER A 26 0.08 8.85 44.02
N THR A 27 1.30 9.15 44.48
CA THR A 27 2.26 9.83 43.61
C THR A 27 2.46 8.90 42.42
N THR A 28 1.73 9.13 41.33
CA THR A 28 2.17 8.65 40.03
C THR A 28 3.46 9.41 39.75
N ALA A 29 4.58 8.75 40.01
CA ALA A 29 5.83 9.09 39.37
C ALA A 29 5.50 9.35 37.90
N SER A 30 5.92 10.50 37.35
CA SER A 30 5.94 10.65 35.90
C SER A 30 6.87 9.56 35.41
N GLU A 31 6.31 8.49 34.87
CA GLU A 31 7.09 7.49 34.16
C GLU A 31 7.93 8.24 33.13
N ALA A 32 9.23 7.98 33.12
CA ALA A 32 10.10 8.48 32.07
C ALA A 32 9.47 8.14 30.71
N PRO A 33 9.54 9.01 29.70
CA PRO A 33 8.95 8.72 28.40
C PRO A 33 9.42 7.36 27.94
N ASP A 34 8.47 6.45 27.73
CA ASP A 34 8.73 5.14 27.14
C ASP A 34 9.53 5.38 25.86
N VAL A 35 10.68 4.72 25.72
CA VAL A 35 11.47 4.84 24.49
C VAL A 35 10.59 4.33 23.35
N ASP A 36 10.18 5.25 22.47
CA ASP A 36 9.22 4.96 21.42
C ASP A 36 9.73 3.79 20.54
N PRO A 37 9.00 2.66 20.47
CA PRO A 37 9.44 1.49 19.72
C PRO A 37 9.35 1.66 18.21
N TYR A 38 8.84 2.79 17.69
CA TYR A 38 8.49 2.99 16.29
C TYR A 38 9.27 4.08 15.57
N PHE A 39 9.88 5.03 16.29
CA PHE A 39 10.73 6.06 15.70
C PHE A 39 12.20 5.80 16.00
N VAL A 40 12.91 5.31 14.99
CA VAL A 40 14.37 5.21 14.98
C VAL A 40 14.81 5.76 13.63
N GLU A 41 15.67 6.78 13.63
CA GLU A 41 16.29 7.24 12.39
C GLU A 41 17.08 6.08 11.78
N SER A 42 16.54 5.51 10.71
CA SER A 42 17.25 4.49 9.95
C SER A 42 18.35 5.20 9.16
N SER A 43 19.55 5.27 9.72
CA SER A 43 20.74 5.90 9.10
C SER A 43 21.26 5.16 7.85
N GLY A 44 20.40 4.44 7.12
CA GLY A 44 20.74 3.59 5.99
C GLY A 44 19.80 3.67 4.77
N LEU A 45 18.80 4.56 4.76
CA LEU A 45 17.85 4.72 3.64
C LEU A 45 17.79 6.16 3.10
N ALA A 46 18.91 6.87 3.16
CA ALA A 46 19.08 8.14 2.45
C ALA A 46 18.95 7.89 0.94
N SER A 47 17.89 8.42 0.33
CA SER A 47 17.57 8.22 -1.07
C SER A 47 17.41 9.57 -1.76
N LYS A 48 18.03 9.75 -2.93
CA LYS A 48 17.69 10.86 -3.83
C LYS A 48 16.32 10.67 -4.51
N ARG A 49 15.72 9.50 -4.36
CA ARG A 49 14.42 9.11 -4.91
C ARG A 49 13.32 9.27 -3.85
N GLY A 50 12.19 9.83 -4.26
CA GLY A 50 11.03 10.04 -3.38
C GLY A 50 10.31 8.74 -2.98
N PRO A 51 9.26 8.83 -2.14
CA PRO A 51 8.53 7.66 -1.64
C PRO A 51 7.92 6.80 -2.76
N GLU A 52 7.86 5.48 -2.55
CA GLU A 52 7.24 4.52 -3.49
C GLU A 52 5.73 4.32 -3.27
N VAL A 53 5.22 4.88 -2.18
CA VAL A 53 3.85 4.66 -1.71
C VAL A 53 3.07 5.95 -1.65
N ILE A 54 1.80 5.82 -1.30
CA ILE A 54 0.92 6.96 -1.08
C ILE A 54 1.56 7.91 -0.08
N THR A 55 1.66 9.17 -0.47
CA THR A 55 1.95 10.30 0.42
C THR A 55 0.65 11.05 0.63
N ARG A 56 0.14 11.06 1.87
CA ARG A 56 -1.16 11.64 2.23
C ARG A 56 -1.08 13.13 2.50
N ASN A 57 -0.01 13.55 3.16
CA ASN A 57 0.18 14.92 3.60
C ASN A 57 1.67 15.28 3.58
N ILE A 58 1.93 16.55 3.32
CA ILE A 58 3.25 17.16 3.23
C ILE A 58 3.21 18.38 4.15
N LEU A 59 4.32 18.67 4.80
CA LEU A 59 4.48 19.83 5.68
C LEU A 59 5.90 20.35 5.53
N GLN A 60 6.10 21.63 5.26
CA GLN A 60 7.41 22.24 5.45
C GLN A 60 7.51 22.79 6.87
N ASP A 61 8.51 22.35 7.62
CA ASP A 61 8.73 22.85 8.98
C ASP A 61 9.44 24.22 9.00
N ARG A 62 9.57 24.82 10.18
CA ARG A 62 10.26 26.10 10.37
C ARG A 62 11.76 26.06 10.07
N THR A 63 12.38 24.88 10.01
CA THR A 63 13.78 24.74 9.60
C THR A 63 13.94 24.68 8.08
N GLY A 64 12.85 24.42 7.36
CA GLY A 64 12.80 24.29 5.90
C GLY A 64 12.78 22.84 5.42
N LEU A 65 12.80 21.85 6.31
CA LEU A 65 12.68 20.44 5.95
C LEU A 65 11.24 20.11 5.58
N LEU A 66 11.06 19.29 4.54
CA LEU A 66 9.74 18.72 4.27
C LEU A 66 9.55 17.43 5.05
N TRP A 67 8.42 17.32 5.72
CA TRP A 67 7.91 16.13 6.37
C TRP A 67 6.80 15.53 5.51
N LEU A 68 6.86 14.22 5.32
CA LEU A 68 5.96 13.47 4.44
C LEU A 68 5.27 12.38 5.25
N ALA A 69 3.94 12.43 5.32
CA ALA A 69 3.12 11.35 5.87
C ALA A 69 2.86 10.32 4.77
N THR A 70 3.54 9.18 4.85
CA THR A 70 3.46 8.10 3.85
C THR A 70 2.86 6.83 4.43
N TRP A 71 2.38 5.93 3.57
CA TRP A 71 1.93 4.60 4.01
C TRP A 71 3.06 3.74 4.59
N HIS A 72 4.33 4.08 4.34
CA HIS A 72 5.51 3.43 4.91
C HIS A 72 6.08 4.20 6.12
N GLY A 73 5.28 5.09 6.71
CA GLY A 73 5.62 5.91 7.86
C GLY A 73 6.03 7.33 7.45
N VAL A 74 6.93 7.95 8.20
CA VAL A 74 7.29 9.36 8.00
C VAL A 74 8.64 9.48 7.31
N MET A 75 8.70 10.33 6.30
CA MET A 75 9.95 10.68 5.64
C MET A 75 10.24 12.17 5.81
N ARG A 76 11.52 12.52 5.93
CA ARG A 76 12.01 13.89 5.85
C ARG A 76 12.73 14.10 4.52
N PHE A 77 12.62 15.29 3.95
CA PHE A 77 13.36 15.71 2.76
C PHE A 77 14.07 17.03 3.02
N ASP A 78 15.38 17.05 2.82
CA ASP A 78 16.25 18.21 3.09
C ASP A 78 16.52 19.08 1.84
N GLY A 79 15.76 18.87 0.77
CA GLY A 79 16.01 19.47 -0.54
C GLY A 79 16.89 18.62 -1.45
N THR A 80 17.59 17.62 -0.90
CA THR A 80 18.48 16.73 -1.66
C THR A 80 18.16 15.25 -1.45
N THR A 81 17.76 14.87 -0.24
CA THR A 81 17.73 13.48 0.22
C THR A 81 16.47 13.23 1.03
N PHE A 82 15.75 12.16 0.68
CA PHE A 82 14.66 11.61 1.44
C PHE A 82 15.20 10.61 2.48
N THR A 83 14.84 10.80 3.74
CA THR A 83 15.24 9.94 4.86
C THR A 83 13.99 9.42 5.57
N ASN A 84 13.85 8.10 5.71
CA ASN A 84 12.77 7.52 6.51
C ASN A 84 13.15 7.58 8.00
N VAL A 85 12.31 8.22 8.79
CA VAL A 85 12.53 8.50 10.21
C VAL A 85 11.66 7.66 11.12
N THR A 86 10.89 6.75 10.52
CA THR A 86 10.15 5.68 11.19
C THR A 86 10.85 4.33 10.99
N ASN A 87 10.78 3.45 11.98
CA ASN A 87 11.37 2.13 11.85
C ASN A 87 10.57 1.25 10.85
N LYS A 88 11.24 0.22 10.34
CA LYS A 88 10.69 -0.66 9.29
C LYS A 88 9.53 -1.55 9.75
N GLU A 89 9.35 -1.75 11.07
CA GLU A 89 8.42 -2.73 11.67
C GLU A 89 7.17 -2.09 12.31
N GLY A 90 7.26 -0.82 12.71
CA GLY A 90 6.39 -0.20 13.71
C GLY A 90 5.19 0.56 13.16
N LEU A 91 5.45 1.69 12.49
CA LEU A 91 4.40 2.57 11.95
C LEU A 91 3.88 2.15 10.58
N ARG A 92 4.53 1.19 9.91
CA ARG A 92 4.06 0.63 8.63
C ARG A 92 2.65 0.03 8.74
N ARG A 93 2.30 -0.52 9.92
CA ARG A 93 0.97 -1.09 10.18
C ARG A 93 -0.11 0.00 10.28
N TYR A 94 0.24 1.15 10.84
CA TYR A 94 -0.73 2.17 11.24
C TYR A 94 -0.80 3.39 10.33
N ARG A 95 0.05 3.47 9.29
CA ARG A 95 0.06 4.49 8.22
C ARG A 95 0.08 5.94 8.74
N ALA A 96 1.15 6.67 8.43
CA ALA A 96 1.16 8.12 8.65
C ALA A 96 0.11 8.80 7.74
N PHE A 97 -0.71 9.69 8.29
CA PHE A 97 -1.83 10.27 7.54
C PHE A 97 -1.82 11.81 7.48
N CYS A 98 -1.61 12.47 8.61
CA CYS A 98 -1.59 13.94 8.70
C CYS A 98 -0.42 14.43 9.57
N LEU A 99 0.06 15.63 9.27
CA LEU A 99 1.15 16.29 9.98
C LEU A 99 0.69 17.69 10.42
N LEU A 100 1.28 18.17 11.51
CA LEU A 100 1.11 19.54 11.98
C LEU A 100 2.40 19.97 12.68
N GLU A 101 2.90 21.16 12.39
CA GLU A 101 3.90 21.83 13.23
C GLU A 101 3.15 22.79 14.16
N ASP A 102 3.36 22.68 15.48
CA ASP A 102 2.75 23.57 16.45
C ASP A 102 3.58 24.85 16.69
N HIS A 103 3.04 25.79 17.46
CA HIS A 103 3.73 27.05 17.81
C HIS A 103 5.00 26.87 18.66
N GLN A 104 5.25 25.68 19.20
CA GLN A 104 6.43 25.34 19.99
C GLN A 104 7.46 24.56 19.17
N ASP A 105 7.31 24.56 17.84
CA ASP A 105 8.15 23.86 16.88
C ASP A 105 8.11 22.32 17.04
N ASN A 106 7.07 21.77 17.69
CA ASN A 106 6.87 20.33 17.74
C ASN A 106 6.19 19.85 16.46
N ILE A 107 6.61 18.69 15.97
CA ILE A 107 5.96 17.99 14.86
C ILE A 107 4.99 16.96 15.41
N TRP A 108 3.72 17.12 15.09
CA TRP A 108 2.65 16.19 15.39
C TRP A 108 2.38 15.29 14.18
N LEU A 109 2.19 14.01 14.43
CA LEU A 109 1.84 12.99 13.44
C LEU A 109 0.57 12.26 13.85
N GLY A 110 -0.46 12.32 13.01
CA GLY A 110 -1.65 11.47 13.10
C GLY A 110 -1.50 10.18 12.30
N THR A 111 -2.06 9.09 12.83
CA THR A 111 -2.00 7.75 12.25
C THR A 111 -3.38 7.12 12.13
N THR A 112 -3.55 6.09 11.31
CA THR A 112 -4.83 5.37 11.15
C THR A 112 -5.05 4.28 12.20
N GLY A 113 -4.47 4.39 13.41
CA GLY A 113 -4.73 3.40 14.46
C GLY A 113 -3.73 3.34 15.63
N ALA A 114 -2.64 4.11 15.59
CA ALA A 114 -1.67 4.23 16.69
C ALA A 114 -1.80 5.56 17.47
N GLY A 115 -2.88 6.30 17.25
CA GLY A 115 -3.10 7.61 17.85
C GLY A 115 -2.23 8.69 17.21
N VAL A 116 -1.74 9.59 18.05
CA VAL A 116 -0.93 10.75 17.66
C VAL A 116 0.45 10.67 18.29
N TYR A 117 1.47 11.03 17.53
CA TYR A 117 2.83 11.20 18.05
C TYR A 117 3.22 12.66 18.02
N ARG A 118 3.80 13.17 19.10
CA ARG A 118 4.41 14.49 19.16
C ARG A 118 5.93 14.33 19.23
N TYR A 119 6.63 14.98 18.32
CA TYR A 119 8.09 15.04 18.28
C TYR A 119 8.57 16.43 18.66
N ASP A 120 9.36 16.53 19.73
CA ASP A 120 9.90 17.81 20.24
C ASP A 120 11.31 18.14 19.69
N GLY A 121 11.72 17.47 18.60
CA GLY A 121 13.08 17.55 18.07
C GLY A 121 14.07 16.57 18.74
N LYS A 122 13.68 15.89 19.82
CA LYS A 122 14.53 14.93 20.54
C LYS A 122 13.84 13.62 20.84
N THR A 123 12.59 13.67 21.31
CA THR A 123 11.81 12.54 21.80
C THR A 123 10.43 12.53 21.17
N TYR A 124 9.86 11.34 21.09
CA TYR A 124 8.50 11.12 20.64
C TYR A 124 7.61 10.79 21.84
N ALA A 125 6.47 11.48 21.95
CA ALA A 125 5.42 11.18 22.91
C ALA A 125 4.20 10.66 22.17
N ASN A 126 3.66 9.50 22.59
CA ASN A 126 2.47 8.91 21.98
C ASN A 126 1.23 9.18 22.83
N TYR A 127 0.16 9.62 22.16
CA TYR A 127 -1.15 9.89 22.73
C TYR A 127 -2.18 9.00 22.06
N THR A 128 -2.97 8.29 22.87
CA THR A 128 -3.98 7.32 22.45
C THR A 128 -5.31 7.57 23.17
N THR A 129 -6.30 6.71 22.95
CA THR A 129 -7.54 6.69 23.74
C THR A 129 -7.30 6.56 25.24
N LYS A 130 -6.16 5.98 25.69
CA LYS A 130 -5.77 5.96 27.10
C LYS A 130 -5.49 7.35 27.67
N ASN A 131 -5.14 8.30 26.82
CA ASN A 131 -4.82 9.68 27.18
C ASN A 131 -6.03 10.62 27.02
N GLY A 132 -7.13 10.16 26.40
CA GLY A 132 -8.35 10.94 26.20
C GLY A 132 -8.68 11.28 24.74
N LEU A 133 -7.92 10.76 23.76
CA LEU A 133 -8.39 10.76 22.37
C LEU A 133 -9.70 9.98 22.25
N VAL A 134 -10.60 10.45 21.41
CA VAL A 134 -11.86 9.74 21.12
C VAL A 134 -11.61 8.42 20.39
N ASP A 135 -10.61 8.40 19.51
CA ASP A 135 -10.17 7.22 18.74
C ASP A 135 -8.67 7.31 18.42
N ASN A 136 -8.04 6.16 18.13
CA ASN A 136 -6.63 6.09 17.74
C ASN A 136 -6.40 6.34 16.23
N THR A 137 -7.46 6.57 15.47
CA THR A 137 -7.45 6.97 14.08
C THR A 137 -7.53 8.48 14.02
N VAL A 138 -6.44 9.14 13.65
CA VAL A 138 -6.35 10.60 13.49
C VAL A 138 -5.95 10.91 12.05
N LEU A 139 -6.85 11.62 11.36
CA LEU A 139 -6.85 11.84 9.91
C LEU A 139 -6.67 13.31 9.56
N SER A 140 -6.90 14.21 10.51
CA SER A 140 -6.69 15.65 10.36
C SER A 140 -6.27 16.28 11.67
N MET A 141 -5.47 17.34 11.60
CA MET A 141 -5.03 18.12 12.74
C MET A 141 -4.97 19.58 12.39
N MET A 142 -5.25 20.45 13.36
CA MET A 142 -5.06 21.89 13.22
C MET A 142 -4.86 22.52 14.61
N GLN A 143 -3.95 23.50 14.70
CA GLN A 143 -3.81 24.34 15.87
C GLN A 143 -4.67 25.60 15.71
N ASP A 144 -5.55 25.85 16.68
CA ASP A 144 -6.40 27.05 16.70
C ASP A 144 -5.63 28.29 17.20
N SER A 145 -6.24 29.46 17.06
CA SER A 145 -5.68 30.75 17.49
C SER A 145 -5.45 30.86 19.00
N ASP A 146 -6.10 30.02 19.80
CA ASP A 146 -5.90 29.90 21.25
C ASP A 146 -4.81 28.85 21.60
N GLN A 147 -4.07 28.38 20.60
CA GLN A 147 -3.00 27.39 20.68
C GLN A 147 -3.43 25.98 21.08
N ASN A 148 -4.73 25.69 21.07
CA ASN A 148 -5.23 24.32 21.25
C ASN A 148 -5.03 23.53 19.96
N ILE A 149 -4.79 22.23 20.09
CA ILE A 149 -4.67 21.33 18.95
C ILE A 149 -5.94 20.51 18.84
N TRP A 150 -6.55 20.56 17.67
CA TRP A 150 -7.72 19.79 17.32
C TRP A 150 -7.31 18.57 16.51
N PHE A 151 -7.79 17.41 16.94
CA PHE A 151 -7.59 16.12 16.28
C PHE A 151 -8.93 15.66 15.70
N GLY A 152 -8.95 15.41 14.40
CA GLY A 152 -10.08 14.87 13.68
C GLY A 152 -9.80 13.46 13.18
N GLY A 153 -10.77 12.57 13.32
CA GLY A 153 -10.70 11.20 12.83
C GLY A 153 -12.04 10.52 13.06
N MET A 154 -12.11 9.47 13.87
CA MET A 154 -13.39 8.87 14.27
C MET A 154 -14.16 9.68 15.34
N GLY A 155 -14.17 11.00 15.18
CA GLY A 155 -14.65 11.98 16.15
C GLY A 155 -13.76 13.23 16.17
N VAL A 156 -14.02 14.12 17.13
CA VAL A 156 -13.22 15.33 17.37
C VAL A 156 -12.68 15.30 18.79
N THR A 157 -11.37 15.56 18.95
CA THR A 157 -10.75 15.78 20.25
C THR A 157 -9.97 17.08 20.24
N LYS A 158 -10.14 17.91 21.27
CA LYS A 158 -9.35 19.13 21.52
C LYS A 158 -8.31 18.86 22.60
N TYR A 159 -7.10 19.35 22.42
CA TYR A 159 -6.02 19.34 23.42
C TYR A 159 -5.55 20.76 23.71
N ASP A 160 -5.66 21.18 24.97
CA ASP A 160 -5.32 22.54 25.44
C ASP A 160 -3.85 22.67 25.93
N GLY A 161 -3.03 21.63 25.71
CA GLY A 161 -1.68 21.53 26.27
C GLY A 161 -1.60 20.76 27.59
N ALA A 162 -2.73 20.48 28.24
CA ALA A 162 -2.81 19.73 29.48
C ALA A 162 -3.86 18.60 29.44
N THR A 163 -5.04 18.87 28.88
CA THR A 163 -6.19 17.98 28.90
C THR A 163 -6.73 17.70 27.50
N PHE A 164 -7.20 16.47 27.29
CA PHE A 164 -7.92 16.07 26.10
C PHE A 164 -9.43 16.14 26.37
N THR A 165 -10.16 16.88 25.55
CA THR A 165 -11.62 16.98 25.59
C THR A 165 -12.18 16.42 24.28
N SER A 166 -12.97 15.36 24.37
CA SER A 166 -13.58 14.70 23.20
C SER A 166 -15.04 15.09 23.07
N PHE A 167 -15.50 15.24 21.83
CA PHE A 167 -16.86 15.65 21.49
C PHE A 167 -17.61 14.50 20.83
N ASP A 168 -18.89 14.35 21.17
CA ASP A 168 -19.75 13.28 20.66
C ASP A 168 -21.14 13.78 20.21
N ALA A 169 -22.07 12.84 20.01
CA ALA A 169 -23.43 13.15 19.57
C ALA A 169 -24.22 14.05 20.54
N HIS A 170 -23.88 14.05 21.83
CA HIS A 170 -24.48 14.93 22.83
C HIS A 170 -24.08 16.40 22.62
N ASP A 171 -22.89 16.64 22.04
CA ASP A 171 -22.40 17.97 21.67
C ASP A 171 -22.94 18.45 20.30
N GLY A 172 -23.79 17.64 19.66
CA GLY A 172 -24.32 17.87 18.31
C GLY A 172 -23.47 17.25 17.20
N PHE A 173 -22.34 16.62 17.54
CA PHE A 173 -21.46 15.99 16.57
C PHE A 173 -21.86 14.55 16.28
N THR A 174 -22.63 14.36 15.21
CA THR A 174 -23.21 13.04 14.83
C THR A 174 -22.43 12.30 13.76
N SER A 175 -21.29 12.85 13.32
CA SER A 175 -20.40 12.20 12.36
C SER A 175 -19.26 11.49 13.09
N SER A 176 -18.54 10.65 12.38
CA SER A 176 -17.44 9.86 12.93
C SER A 176 -16.27 9.76 11.94
N ASP A 177 -16.10 10.73 11.04
CA ASP A 177 -15.02 10.63 10.05
C ASP A 177 -14.56 12.02 9.59
N VAL A 178 -13.81 12.72 10.44
CA VAL A 178 -13.30 14.08 10.23
C VAL A 178 -11.97 14.04 9.50
N HIS A 179 -11.95 14.57 8.27
CA HIS A 179 -10.78 14.56 7.38
C HIS A 179 -10.16 15.93 7.16
N SER A 180 -10.81 17.00 7.60
CA SER A 180 -10.35 18.36 7.38
C SER A 180 -10.88 19.27 8.48
N ILE A 181 -10.03 20.15 8.98
CA ILE A 181 -10.36 21.11 10.05
C ILE A 181 -9.82 22.47 9.64
N ALA A 182 -10.63 23.52 9.77
CA ALA A 182 -10.21 24.90 9.52
C ALA A 182 -10.86 25.85 10.55
N GLN A 183 -10.28 27.03 10.76
CA GLN A 183 -10.78 28.03 11.70
C GLN A 183 -11.01 29.34 10.96
N SER A 184 -12.18 29.92 11.16
CA SER A 184 -12.50 31.30 10.73
C SER A 184 -11.86 32.32 11.66
N SER A 185 -11.63 33.54 11.16
CA SER A 185 -11.02 34.62 11.96
C SER A 185 -11.84 35.06 13.19
N ASP A 186 -13.13 34.72 13.23
CA ASP A 186 -14.02 34.93 14.37
C ASP A 186 -13.94 33.82 15.44
N GLY A 187 -13.09 32.81 15.22
CA GLY A 187 -12.92 31.67 16.11
C GLY A 187 -13.78 30.45 15.75
N THR A 188 -14.70 30.56 14.80
CA THR A 188 -15.56 29.45 14.37
C THR A 188 -14.73 28.31 13.79
N MET A 189 -14.93 27.10 14.31
CA MET A 189 -14.23 25.91 13.84
C MET A 189 -15.07 25.18 12.81
N TRP A 190 -14.46 24.74 11.71
CA TRP A 190 -15.10 24.00 10.63
C TRP A 190 -14.52 22.60 10.52
N PHE A 191 -15.40 21.60 10.41
CA PHE A 191 -15.04 20.19 10.39
C PHE A 191 -15.65 19.52 9.15
N GLY A 192 -14.79 19.24 8.18
CA GLY A 192 -15.14 18.48 7.00
C GLY A 192 -15.15 16.99 7.29
N THR A 193 -16.29 16.34 7.04
CA THR A 193 -16.50 14.91 7.30
C THR A 193 -16.80 14.15 6.01
N ARG A 194 -17.07 12.84 6.07
CA ARG A 194 -17.59 12.12 4.90
C ARG A 194 -19.04 12.52 4.60
N GLY A 195 -19.23 13.34 3.55
CA GLY A 195 -20.53 13.77 3.04
C GLY A 195 -21.19 14.93 3.80
N ALA A 196 -20.46 15.64 4.67
CA ALA A 196 -21.00 16.80 5.37
C ALA A 196 -19.92 17.77 5.85
N LEU A 197 -20.30 19.04 6.01
CA LEU A 197 -19.53 20.06 6.70
C LEU A 197 -20.25 20.44 7.99
N PHE A 198 -19.51 20.47 9.10
CA PHE A 198 -19.99 20.97 10.38
C PHE A 198 -19.25 22.25 10.76
N HIS A 199 -19.92 23.15 11.49
CA HIS A 199 -19.23 24.22 12.20
C HIS A 199 -19.49 24.13 13.72
N TYR A 200 -18.60 24.73 14.50
CA TYR A 200 -18.65 24.78 15.96
C TYR A 200 -18.30 26.20 16.44
N ASP A 201 -19.19 26.76 17.24
CA ASP A 201 -19.12 28.15 17.73
C ASP A 201 -18.48 28.27 19.13
N GLY A 202 -17.92 27.18 19.66
CA GLY A 202 -17.43 27.11 21.04
C GLY A 202 -18.44 26.46 22.00
N THR A 203 -19.67 26.21 21.56
CA THR A 203 -20.71 25.56 22.37
C THR A 203 -21.34 24.35 21.71
N THR A 204 -21.72 24.43 20.42
CA THR A 204 -22.47 23.34 19.76
C THR A 204 -21.99 23.10 18.34
N PHE A 205 -22.07 21.84 17.90
CA PHE A 205 -21.83 21.48 16.51
C PHE A 205 -23.13 21.59 15.70
N VAL A 206 -23.07 22.29 14.57
CA VAL A 206 -24.18 22.41 13.62
C VAL A 206 -23.77 21.81 12.28
N ASN A 207 -24.66 21.00 11.71
CA ASN A 207 -24.48 20.44 10.36
C ASN A 207 -24.81 21.52 9.31
N PHE A 208 -23.78 22.24 8.88
CA PHE A 208 -23.88 23.38 7.98
C PHE A 208 -24.47 22.99 6.62
N THR A 209 -24.02 21.87 6.04
CA THR A 209 -24.53 21.42 4.73
C THR A 209 -26.02 21.13 4.79
N ARG A 210 -26.49 20.48 5.86
CA ARG A 210 -27.92 20.20 6.06
C ARG A 210 -28.73 21.48 6.24
N GLU A 211 -28.25 22.43 7.04
CA GLU A 211 -28.92 23.71 7.28
C GLU A 211 -29.10 24.52 5.99
N HIS A 212 -28.09 24.49 5.13
CA HIS A 212 -28.07 25.25 3.87
C HIS A 212 -28.57 24.46 2.66
N GLY A 213 -29.09 23.25 2.86
CA GLY A 213 -29.65 22.41 1.79
C GLY A 213 -28.60 21.96 0.76
N VAL A 214 -27.34 21.83 1.16
CA VAL A 214 -26.24 21.38 0.31
C VAL A 214 -26.12 19.87 0.42
N ASP A 215 -26.26 19.17 -0.71
CA ASP A 215 -26.07 17.73 -0.79
C ASP A 215 -24.63 17.43 -1.23
N ILE A 216 -23.88 16.72 -0.38
CA ILE A 216 -22.56 16.18 -0.72
C ILE A 216 -22.71 14.66 -0.76
N GLU A 217 -22.19 14.04 -1.82
CA GLU A 217 -22.36 12.60 -2.04
C GLU A 217 -21.95 11.80 -0.79
N ARG A 218 -22.78 10.81 -0.46
CA ARG A 218 -22.56 9.92 0.68
C ARG A 218 -21.22 9.20 0.53
N ASN A 219 -20.35 9.35 1.52
CA ASN A 219 -18.95 8.86 1.57
C ASN A 219 -17.90 9.74 0.89
N SER A 220 -18.27 10.91 0.36
CA SER A 220 -17.30 11.82 -0.22
C SER A 220 -16.47 12.52 0.84
N TYR A 221 -15.16 12.66 0.62
CA TYR A 221 -14.30 13.44 1.51
C TYR A 221 -14.62 14.92 1.34
N THR A 222 -14.94 15.62 2.43
CA THR A 222 -15.22 17.06 2.41
C THR A 222 -13.98 17.82 2.87
N PRO A 223 -13.05 18.24 1.98
CA PRO A 223 -12.00 19.17 2.37
C PRO A 223 -12.63 20.52 2.70
N VAL A 224 -12.05 21.26 3.66
CA VAL A 224 -12.45 22.63 3.99
C VAL A 224 -11.22 23.54 4.04
N LEU A 225 -11.39 24.77 3.55
CA LEU A 225 -10.41 25.83 3.54
C LEU A 225 -11.11 27.15 3.88
N ILE A 226 -10.54 27.92 4.81
CA ILE A 226 -10.92 29.32 5.02
C ILE A 226 -9.92 30.18 4.26
N ASP A 227 -10.40 30.95 3.28
CA ASP A 227 -9.52 31.85 2.52
C ASP A 227 -9.18 33.12 3.32
N ARG A 228 -8.17 33.87 2.88
CA ARG A 228 -7.76 35.15 3.51
C ARG A 228 -8.85 36.22 3.55
N ARG A 229 -9.92 36.06 2.77
CA ARG A 229 -11.08 36.97 2.78
C ARG A 229 -12.13 36.54 3.81
N GLY A 230 -11.92 35.41 4.49
CA GLY A 230 -12.82 34.83 5.47
C GLY A 230 -13.93 33.97 4.86
N HIS A 231 -13.86 33.67 3.56
CA HIS A 231 -14.84 32.81 2.94
C HIS A 231 -14.51 31.33 3.15
N VAL A 232 -15.54 30.49 3.16
CA VAL A 232 -15.38 29.04 3.31
C VAL A 232 -15.43 28.39 1.94
N TRP A 233 -14.36 27.68 1.60
CA TRP A 233 -14.30 26.78 0.45
C TRP A 233 -14.39 25.35 0.95
N PHE A 234 -15.25 24.55 0.34
CA PHE A 234 -15.35 23.14 0.69
C PHE A 234 -15.65 22.27 -0.53
N GLY A 235 -15.21 21.02 -0.48
CA GLY A 235 -15.26 20.11 -1.62
C GLY A 235 -16.13 18.87 -1.40
N GLY A 236 -16.33 18.14 -2.49
CA GLY A 236 -16.90 16.80 -2.54
C GLY A 236 -16.70 16.21 -3.93
N SER A 237 -17.14 14.97 -4.12
CA SER A 237 -17.08 14.26 -5.41
C SER A 237 -18.00 14.90 -6.45
N ASN A 238 -19.02 15.62 -6.00
CA ASN A 238 -19.88 16.42 -6.85
C ASN A 238 -19.35 17.82 -7.16
N GLY A 239 -18.27 18.30 -6.51
CA GLY A 239 -17.63 19.55 -6.91
C GLY A 239 -17.02 20.38 -5.78
N VAL A 240 -16.81 21.67 -6.06
CA VAL A 240 -16.33 22.68 -5.11
C VAL A 240 -17.44 23.70 -4.84
N PHE A 241 -17.61 24.01 -3.56
CA PHE A 241 -18.57 24.97 -3.05
C PHE A 241 -17.85 26.15 -2.39
N HIS A 242 -18.48 27.31 -2.47
CA HIS A 242 -18.01 28.56 -1.90
C HIS A 242 -19.11 29.19 -1.05
N TYR A 243 -18.78 29.63 0.16
CA TYR A 243 -19.68 30.35 1.06
C TYR A 243 -19.07 31.70 1.45
N ASP A 244 -19.78 32.78 1.14
CA ASP A 244 -19.33 34.16 1.34
C ASP A 244 -19.76 34.76 2.70
N GLY A 245 -20.33 33.95 3.59
CA GLY A 245 -20.95 34.41 4.85
C GLY A 245 -22.46 34.61 4.75
N GLU A 246 -23.03 34.66 3.54
CA GLU A 246 -24.47 34.79 3.31
C GLU A 246 -25.03 33.70 2.39
N HIS A 247 -24.30 33.37 1.33
CA HIS A 247 -24.77 32.50 0.25
C HIS A 247 -23.78 31.36 -0.01
N VAL A 248 -24.32 30.15 -0.13
CA VAL A 248 -23.57 29.00 -0.63
C VAL A 248 -23.75 28.89 -2.15
N ARG A 249 -22.65 28.76 -2.88
CA ARG A 249 -22.64 28.57 -4.34
C ARG A 249 -21.87 27.30 -4.69
N HIS A 250 -22.44 26.49 -5.56
CA HIS A 250 -21.71 25.42 -6.24
C HIS A 250 -20.95 26.04 -7.41
N VAL A 251 -19.62 26.05 -7.34
CA VAL A 251 -18.79 26.86 -8.26
C VAL A 251 -18.03 26.01 -9.28
N PHE A 252 -17.80 24.72 -9.01
CA PHE A 252 -17.05 23.87 -9.92
C PHE A 252 -17.50 22.41 -9.90
N GLU A 253 -17.81 21.85 -11.07
CA GLU A 253 -17.96 20.41 -11.32
C GLU A 253 -16.80 20.01 -12.24
N PRO A 254 -15.98 18.97 -11.95
CA PRO A 254 -16.18 17.76 -11.11
C PRO A 254 -15.29 17.66 -9.84
N ALA A 255 -15.48 16.59 -9.06
CA ALA A 255 -14.83 16.16 -7.81
C ALA A 255 -13.54 16.88 -7.35
N SER A 256 -13.51 17.37 -6.10
CA SER A 256 -12.29 17.85 -5.45
C SER A 256 -11.93 17.08 -4.19
N PHE A 257 -10.66 16.66 -4.07
CA PHE A 257 -10.15 15.89 -2.94
C PHE A 257 -9.27 16.72 -1.99
N THR A 258 -8.75 17.85 -2.44
CA THR A 258 -7.86 18.70 -1.64
C THR A 258 -8.00 20.15 -2.08
N LEU A 259 -7.90 21.06 -1.11
CA LEU A 259 -8.02 22.50 -1.25
C LEU A 259 -6.82 23.16 -0.54
N MET A 260 -6.31 24.25 -1.09
CA MET A 260 -5.28 25.09 -0.47
C MET A 260 -5.36 26.51 -1.03
N GLU A 261 -5.01 27.52 -0.24
CA GLU A 261 -4.70 28.87 -0.72
C GLU A 261 -3.19 29.09 -0.65
N ASP A 262 -2.57 29.55 -1.74
CA ASP A 262 -1.14 29.91 -1.77
C ASP A 262 -0.87 31.33 -1.26
N SER A 263 0.39 31.73 -1.13
CA SER A 263 0.86 33.03 -0.66
C SER A 263 0.36 34.21 -1.50
N HIS A 264 -0.03 33.97 -2.74
CA HIS A 264 -0.55 34.96 -3.68
C HIS A 264 -2.08 35.08 -3.67
N GLY A 265 -2.75 34.25 -2.87
CA GLY A 265 -4.21 34.25 -2.74
C GLY A 265 -4.92 33.41 -3.78
N GLN A 266 -4.20 32.54 -4.49
CA GLN A 266 -4.80 31.64 -5.47
C GLN A 266 -5.27 30.37 -4.78
N ILE A 267 -6.46 29.93 -5.16
CA ILE A 267 -7.08 28.70 -4.68
C ILE A 267 -6.65 27.55 -5.59
N TRP A 268 -6.03 26.56 -4.96
CA TRP A 268 -5.58 25.32 -5.56
C TRP A 268 -6.51 24.20 -5.18
N PHE A 269 -6.91 23.40 -6.17
CA PHE A 269 -7.80 22.27 -5.94
C PHE A 269 -7.59 21.16 -6.96
N SER A 270 -7.57 19.91 -6.48
CA SER A 270 -7.57 18.76 -7.38
C SER A 270 -8.96 18.56 -7.95
N GLY A 271 -9.07 18.02 -9.16
CA GLY A 271 -10.35 17.64 -9.72
C GLY A 271 -10.57 17.86 -11.19
N GLY A 272 -11.51 17.09 -11.72
CA GLY A 272 -12.01 17.22 -13.08
C GLY A 272 -11.13 16.68 -14.19
N ALA A 273 -11.53 17.00 -15.42
CA ALA A 273 -10.81 16.66 -16.64
C ALA A 273 -10.21 17.92 -17.28
N MET A 274 -9.22 17.71 -18.14
CA MET A 274 -8.65 18.78 -18.96
C MET A 274 -9.72 19.35 -19.90
N LYS A 275 -9.72 20.68 -20.10
CA LYS A 275 -10.71 21.36 -20.94
C LYS A 275 -10.67 20.81 -22.36
N GLY A 276 -11.81 20.30 -22.83
CA GLY A 276 -11.96 19.73 -24.17
C GLY A 276 -11.44 18.29 -24.31
N GLU A 277 -11.01 17.67 -23.22
CA GLU A 277 -10.58 16.27 -23.20
C GLU A 277 -11.44 15.45 -22.20
N GLY A 278 -11.60 14.16 -22.46
CA GLY A 278 -12.19 13.23 -21.49
C GLY A 278 -11.20 12.86 -20.37
N PRO A 279 -11.68 12.18 -19.31
CA PRO A 279 -10.79 11.64 -18.28
C PRO A 279 -9.78 10.68 -18.92
N LYS A 280 -8.49 10.91 -18.66
CA LYS A 280 -7.39 10.06 -19.12
C LYS A 280 -6.95 9.13 -17.98
N PRO A 281 -6.88 7.81 -18.19
CA PRO A 281 -6.33 6.89 -17.20
C PRO A 281 -4.95 7.35 -16.72
N GLY A 282 -4.68 7.17 -15.42
CA GLY A 282 -3.39 7.53 -14.82
C GLY A 282 -3.09 9.04 -14.74
N THR A 283 -4.05 9.91 -15.09
CA THR A 283 -3.86 11.37 -15.07
C THR A 283 -4.86 12.04 -14.14
N SER A 284 -4.33 12.82 -13.20
CA SER A 284 -5.10 13.73 -12.34
C SER A 284 -4.94 15.17 -12.82
N VAL A 285 -5.91 16.02 -12.51
CA VAL A 285 -5.87 17.45 -12.85
C VAL A 285 -5.79 18.26 -11.56
N LEU A 286 -4.85 19.20 -11.53
CA LEU A 286 -4.78 20.24 -10.52
C LEU A 286 -5.22 21.56 -11.15
N ASN A 287 -6.08 22.28 -10.44
CA ASN A 287 -6.60 23.57 -10.89
C ASN A 287 -6.07 24.67 -9.97
N ARG A 288 -5.73 25.81 -10.58
CA ARG A 288 -5.30 27.04 -9.91
C ARG A 288 -6.21 28.18 -10.32
N PHE A 289 -6.81 28.86 -9.36
CA PHE A 289 -7.79 29.91 -9.62
C PHE A 289 -7.54 31.14 -8.75
N ASP A 290 -7.58 32.32 -9.36
CA ASP A 290 -7.51 33.60 -8.64
C ASP A 290 -8.94 34.10 -8.34
N PRO A 291 -9.38 34.15 -7.07
CA PRO A 291 -10.69 34.67 -6.69
C PRO A 291 -10.97 36.12 -7.12
N ALA A 292 -9.94 36.92 -7.42
CA ALA A 292 -10.11 38.28 -7.93
C ALA A 292 -10.75 38.31 -9.32
N ALA A 293 -10.70 37.20 -10.08
CA ALA A 293 -11.38 37.06 -11.36
C ALA A 293 -12.90 36.90 -11.24
N GLY A 294 -13.45 36.83 -10.02
CA GLY A 294 -14.87 36.53 -9.77
C GLY A 294 -15.13 35.03 -9.74
N ILE A 295 -15.73 34.55 -8.64
CA ILE A 295 -15.97 33.12 -8.39
C ILE A 295 -16.80 32.44 -9.48
N GLU A 296 -17.70 33.19 -10.13
CA GLU A 296 -18.51 32.75 -11.26
C GLU A 296 -17.69 32.41 -12.50
N ASN A 297 -16.46 32.93 -12.58
CA ASN A 297 -15.55 32.72 -13.69
C ASN A 297 -14.56 31.58 -13.46
N ILE A 298 -14.64 30.84 -12.34
CA ILE A 298 -13.72 29.75 -12.00
C ILE A 298 -13.57 28.71 -13.11
N VAL A 299 -14.64 28.40 -13.84
CA VAL A 299 -14.59 27.43 -14.95
C VAL A 299 -13.80 27.97 -16.16
N VAL A 300 -13.73 29.28 -16.36
CA VAL A 300 -13.04 29.88 -17.52
C VAL A 300 -11.65 30.39 -17.15
N ALA A 301 -11.50 30.97 -15.96
CA ALA A 301 -10.29 31.64 -15.50
C ALA A 301 -9.30 30.70 -14.81
N ARG A 302 -9.70 29.49 -14.40
CA ARG A 302 -8.76 28.54 -13.80
C ARG A 302 -7.68 28.12 -14.80
N LYS A 303 -6.47 27.97 -14.29
CA LYS A 303 -5.41 27.26 -14.98
C LYS A 303 -5.43 25.79 -14.61
N GLN A 304 -5.25 24.91 -15.59
CA GLN A 304 -5.22 23.46 -15.38
C GLN A 304 -3.81 22.93 -15.60
N ILE A 305 -3.39 22.05 -14.70
CA ILE A 305 -2.11 21.37 -14.74
C ILE A 305 -2.39 19.88 -14.75
N ALA A 306 -1.98 19.19 -15.81
CA ALA A 306 -2.09 17.74 -15.91
C ALA A 306 -0.94 17.09 -15.13
N VAL A 307 -1.28 16.19 -14.22
CA VAL A 307 -0.33 15.44 -13.40
C VAL A 307 -0.50 13.96 -13.73
N ARG A 308 0.56 13.31 -14.21
CA ARG A 308 0.58 11.85 -14.45
C ARG A 308 0.60 11.08 -13.11
N ALA A 309 -0.52 11.07 -12.41
CA ALA A 309 -0.73 10.38 -11.16
C ALA A 309 -2.19 9.91 -11.05
N ASN A 310 -2.42 8.76 -10.39
CA ASN A 310 -3.76 8.22 -10.15
C ASN A 310 -4.61 9.07 -9.20
N ALA A 311 -3.96 9.79 -8.27
CA ALA A 311 -4.61 10.68 -7.33
C ALA A 311 -3.63 11.75 -6.85
N ILE A 312 -4.17 12.91 -6.50
CA ILE A 312 -3.46 14.00 -5.84
C ILE A 312 -4.00 14.12 -4.42
N PHE A 313 -3.10 14.07 -3.45
CA PHE A 313 -3.37 14.26 -2.03
C PHE A 313 -2.61 15.50 -1.55
N GLY A 314 -2.91 15.94 -0.32
CA GLY A 314 -2.23 16.98 0.45
C GLY A 314 -1.39 17.98 -0.33
N LEU A 315 -1.86 19.22 -0.42
CA LEU A 315 -1.11 20.33 -1.01
C LEU A 315 -0.36 21.10 0.07
N THR A 316 0.83 21.61 -0.26
CA THR A 316 1.58 22.53 0.60
C THR A 316 2.44 23.44 -0.26
N GLU A 317 2.42 24.73 0.02
CA GLU A 317 3.36 25.69 -0.55
C GLU A 317 4.65 25.71 0.28
N ASP A 318 5.81 25.65 -0.38
CA ASP A 318 7.10 25.87 0.27
C ASP A 318 7.48 27.37 0.30
N ARG A 319 8.55 27.69 1.04
CA ARG A 319 9.07 29.07 1.19
C ARG A 319 9.50 29.74 -0.10
N ASP A 320 9.81 28.96 -1.14
CA ASP A 320 10.20 29.48 -2.45
C ASP A 320 8.98 29.69 -3.35
N GLY A 321 7.77 29.37 -2.87
CA GLY A 321 6.50 29.49 -3.60
C GLY A 321 6.18 28.27 -4.47
N ASN A 322 6.92 27.17 -4.34
CA ASN A 322 6.60 25.94 -5.08
C ASN A 322 5.46 25.20 -4.40
N ILE A 323 4.61 24.57 -5.20
CA ILE A 323 3.50 23.77 -4.69
C ILE A 323 3.90 22.29 -4.67
N TRP A 324 4.03 21.75 -3.47
CA TRP A 324 4.22 20.32 -3.24
C TRP A 324 2.88 19.61 -3.12
N PHE A 325 2.83 18.39 -3.63
CA PHE A 325 1.63 17.57 -3.57
C PHE A 325 1.95 16.08 -3.39
N GLY A 326 1.14 15.42 -2.59
CA GLY A 326 1.18 13.97 -2.42
C GLY A 326 0.55 13.25 -3.60
N THR A 327 1.00 12.04 -3.90
CA THR A 327 0.40 11.20 -4.95
C THR A 327 0.18 9.77 -4.48
N GLY A 328 -0.45 8.97 -5.34
CA GLY A 328 -0.57 7.51 -5.17
C GLY A 328 0.76 6.78 -4.99
N ARG A 329 1.86 7.32 -5.52
CA ARG A 329 3.20 6.72 -5.52
C ARG A 329 4.25 7.81 -5.52
N GLY A 330 4.49 8.40 -4.35
CA GLY A 330 5.47 9.47 -4.18
C GLY A 330 4.88 10.85 -4.08
N ILE A 331 5.67 11.86 -4.44
CA ILE A 331 5.30 13.27 -4.36
C ILE A 331 5.60 13.97 -5.68
N GLY A 332 5.02 15.14 -5.87
CA GLY A 332 5.42 16.06 -6.91
C GLY A 332 5.58 17.47 -6.40
N ARG A 333 6.25 18.28 -7.22
CA ARG A 333 6.47 19.71 -7.03
C ARG A 333 6.07 20.44 -8.30
N ILE A 334 5.39 21.56 -8.13
CA ILE A 334 5.15 22.53 -9.19
C ILE A 334 6.03 23.74 -8.91
N ASP A 335 6.95 24.01 -9.83
CA ASP A 335 7.74 25.23 -9.89
C ASP A 335 7.29 26.03 -11.12
N GLY A 336 6.54 27.10 -10.87
CA GLY A 336 5.87 27.92 -11.88
C GLY A 336 4.84 27.12 -12.69
N GLU A 337 5.28 26.59 -13.82
CA GLU A 337 4.47 25.78 -14.75
C GLU A 337 5.06 24.38 -15.00
N SER A 338 6.23 24.12 -14.42
CA SER A 338 6.90 22.84 -14.52
C SER A 338 6.37 21.90 -13.44
N VAL A 339 6.13 20.64 -13.80
CA VAL A 339 5.75 19.59 -12.86
C VAL A 339 6.92 18.63 -12.76
N GLU A 340 7.50 18.54 -11.57
CA GLU A 340 8.52 17.55 -11.22
C GLU A 340 7.91 16.47 -10.34
N LEU A 341 8.19 15.21 -10.63
CA LEU A 341 7.69 14.07 -9.86
C LEU A 341 8.87 13.37 -9.19
N TYR A 342 8.87 13.37 -7.86
CA TYR A 342 9.84 12.63 -7.05
C TYR A 342 9.27 11.26 -6.72
N ARG A 343 9.60 10.31 -7.57
CA ARG A 343 9.27 8.89 -7.42
C ARG A 343 10.57 8.10 -7.47
N MET A 344 10.63 6.91 -6.89
CA MET A 344 11.52 5.92 -7.49
C MET A 344 11.06 5.81 -8.94
N HIS A 345 11.96 6.05 -9.89
CA HIS A 345 11.82 5.32 -11.13
C HIS A 345 11.88 3.86 -10.68
N ALA A 346 10.80 3.08 -10.84
CA ALA A 346 10.99 1.65 -11.03
C ALA A 346 12.15 1.52 -12.03
N ARG A 347 13.11 0.66 -11.72
CA ARG A 347 14.44 0.57 -12.37
C ARG A 347 14.43 1.15 -13.78
N SER A 348 15.04 2.32 -14.02
CA SER A 348 15.24 2.83 -15.40
C SER A 348 16.03 1.83 -16.25
N ASP A 349 16.80 0.98 -15.57
CA ASP A 349 17.64 -0.02 -16.15
C ASP A 349 16.82 -1.30 -16.32
N SER A 350 16.52 -1.61 -17.58
CA SER A 350 16.04 -2.93 -17.95
C SER A 350 17.05 -3.98 -17.47
N VAL A 351 16.56 -5.05 -16.86
CA VAL A 351 17.36 -6.26 -16.71
C VAL A 351 17.72 -6.73 -18.13
N ALA A 352 18.97 -7.17 -18.31
CA ALA A 352 19.38 -7.75 -19.58
C ALA A 352 18.57 -9.04 -19.82
N VAL A 353 17.82 -9.06 -20.92
CA VAL A 353 17.07 -10.21 -21.40
C VAL A 353 17.58 -10.53 -22.80
N ASP A 354 17.84 -11.80 -23.08
CA ASP A 354 18.39 -12.21 -24.37
C ASP A 354 17.39 -11.99 -25.52
N ALA A 355 17.92 -11.80 -26.73
CA ALA A 355 17.11 -11.48 -27.90
C ALA A 355 16.08 -12.54 -28.27
N ARG A 356 16.35 -13.83 -27.99
CA ARG A 356 15.40 -14.92 -28.29
C ARG A 356 14.21 -14.88 -27.34
N THR A 357 14.47 -14.60 -26.06
CA THR A 357 13.42 -14.39 -25.09
C THR A 357 12.55 -13.21 -25.49
N LEU A 358 13.15 -12.05 -25.86
CA LEU A 358 12.39 -10.89 -26.35
C LEU A 358 11.57 -11.20 -27.61
N ASP A 359 12.14 -11.93 -28.57
CA ASP A 359 11.45 -12.39 -29.78
C ASP A 359 10.20 -13.24 -29.47
N GLY A 360 10.20 -13.97 -28.34
CA GLY A 360 9.05 -14.73 -27.87
C GLY A 360 7.82 -13.88 -27.56
N TYR A 361 8.02 -12.60 -27.21
CA TYR A 361 6.95 -11.64 -26.89
C TYR A 361 6.48 -10.84 -28.10
N VAL A 362 7.25 -10.80 -29.18
CA VAL A 362 6.88 -10.04 -30.38
C VAL A 362 5.67 -10.71 -31.01
N GLY A 363 4.61 -9.92 -31.25
CA GLY A 363 3.38 -10.44 -31.81
C GLY A 363 2.18 -9.55 -31.56
N ARG A 364 1.03 -9.94 -32.12
CA ARG A 364 -0.25 -9.30 -31.86
C ARG A 364 -1.02 -10.11 -30.85
N TYR A 365 -1.62 -9.45 -29.87
CA TYR A 365 -2.40 -10.10 -28.83
C TYR A 365 -3.79 -9.46 -28.72
N GLN A 366 -4.78 -10.27 -28.33
CA GLN A 366 -6.15 -9.84 -28.13
C GLN A 366 -6.68 -10.32 -26.77
N ALA A 367 -7.24 -9.40 -25.99
CA ALA A 367 -7.93 -9.72 -24.75
C ALA A 367 -9.34 -10.27 -25.03
N SER A 368 -9.94 -10.95 -24.05
CA SER A 368 -11.32 -11.44 -24.11
C SER A 368 -12.36 -10.33 -24.32
N THR A 369 -12.04 -9.08 -23.95
CA THR A 369 -12.85 -7.88 -24.17
C THR A 369 -12.83 -7.35 -25.60
N GLY A 370 -11.96 -7.90 -26.46
CA GLY A 370 -11.76 -7.46 -27.85
C GLY A 370 -10.62 -6.47 -28.04
N ASP A 371 -10.05 -5.93 -26.94
CA ASP A 371 -8.89 -5.05 -26.97
C ASP A 371 -7.68 -5.75 -27.61
N SER A 372 -6.89 -5.02 -28.37
CA SER A 372 -5.70 -5.56 -29.04
C SER A 372 -4.45 -4.76 -28.77
N VAL A 373 -3.33 -5.45 -28.56
CA VAL A 373 -2.00 -4.87 -28.36
C VAL A 373 -1.02 -5.53 -29.32
N THR A 374 -0.08 -4.74 -29.86
CA THR A 374 1.03 -5.26 -30.66
C THR A 374 2.31 -5.06 -29.88
N ILE A 375 3.08 -6.12 -29.70
CA ILE A 375 4.40 -6.08 -29.06
C ILE A 375 5.47 -6.21 -30.14
N GLN A 376 6.47 -5.35 -30.12
CA GLN A 376 7.59 -5.32 -31.06
C GLN A 376 8.90 -5.07 -30.33
N THR A 377 10.02 -5.36 -30.98
CA THR A 377 11.36 -4.97 -30.50
C THR A 377 11.80 -3.67 -31.17
N HIS A 378 12.38 -2.76 -30.39
CA HIS A 378 13.01 -1.54 -30.88
C HIS A 378 14.29 -1.29 -30.08
N GLU A 379 15.44 -1.18 -30.77
CA GLU A 379 16.74 -0.94 -30.13
C GLU A 379 17.08 -1.93 -28.99
N GLY A 380 16.64 -3.20 -29.13
CA GLY A 380 16.90 -4.24 -28.13
C GLY A 380 15.97 -4.22 -26.91
N GLN A 381 14.90 -3.41 -26.92
CA GLN A 381 13.85 -3.41 -25.90
C GLN A 381 12.49 -3.76 -26.50
N LEU A 382 11.58 -4.26 -25.67
CA LEU A 382 10.19 -4.44 -26.10
C LEU A 382 9.43 -3.12 -26.05
N VAL A 383 8.50 -2.99 -26.99
CA VAL A 383 7.60 -1.87 -27.13
C VAL A 383 6.20 -2.42 -27.35
N ALA A 384 5.24 -1.94 -26.58
CA ALA A 384 3.82 -2.22 -26.76
C ALA A 384 3.14 -1.07 -27.50
N GLU A 385 2.31 -1.39 -28.49
CA GLU A 385 1.45 -0.45 -29.19
C GLU A 385 -0.01 -0.84 -28.97
N MET A 386 -0.77 0.06 -28.35
CA MET A 386 -2.18 -0.15 -28.03
C MET A 386 -2.94 1.15 -28.29
N GLN A 387 -4.05 1.09 -29.04
CA GLN A 387 -4.88 2.25 -29.36
C GLN A 387 -4.10 3.45 -29.97
N GLY A 388 -3.04 3.17 -30.75
CA GLY A 388 -2.18 4.20 -31.37
C GLY A 388 -1.16 4.84 -30.43
N GLN A 389 -1.08 4.39 -29.17
CA GLN A 389 -0.07 4.82 -28.21
C GLN A 389 1.06 3.79 -28.14
N ARG A 390 2.29 4.26 -28.29
CA ARG A 390 3.52 3.49 -28.13
C ARG A 390 4.00 3.57 -26.68
N MET A 391 4.33 2.44 -26.09
CA MET A 391 4.76 2.27 -24.69
C MET A 391 6.05 1.46 -24.64
N ASN A 392 7.12 2.03 -24.10
CA ASN A 392 8.36 1.26 -23.90
C ASN A 392 8.16 0.29 -22.74
N LEU A 393 8.65 -0.93 -22.88
CA LEU A 393 8.58 -1.95 -21.85
C LEU A 393 9.95 -2.13 -21.20
N ILE A 394 9.97 -2.05 -19.87
CA ILE A 394 11.16 -2.29 -19.07
C ILE A 394 11.10 -3.71 -18.53
N ALA A 395 12.14 -4.50 -18.82
CA ALA A 395 12.26 -5.85 -18.29
C ALA A 395 12.66 -5.79 -16.81
N GLU A 396 11.81 -6.34 -15.95
CA GLU A 396 12.12 -6.55 -14.54
C GLU A 396 12.74 -7.94 -14.31
N SER A 397 12.45 -8.85 -15.23
CA SER A 397 12.99 -10.20 -15.39
C SER A 397 12.68 -10.68 -16.82
N ALA A 398 13.04 -11.90 -17.18
CA ALA A 398 12.82 -12.43 -18.54
C ALA A 398 11.33 -12.73 -18.90
N SER A 399 10.37 -12.50 -17.99
CA SER A 399 8.93 -12.80 -18.15
C SER A 399 8.04 -11.83 -17.42
N ARG A 400 8.64 -10.74 -16.94
CA ARG A 400 7.92 -9.63 -16.37
C ARG A 400 8.42 -8.37 -17.02
N PHE A 401 7.51 -7.72 -17.72
CA PHE A 401 7.73 -6.43 -18.32
C PHE A 401 6.71 -5.45 -17.77
N ARG A 402 7.15 -4.25 -17.46
CA ARG A 402 6.26 -3.14 -17.11
C ARG A 402 6.39 -2.01 -18.11
N VAL A 403 5.41 -1.13 -18.15
CA VAL A 403 5.49 0.08 -18.97
C VAL A 403 6.45 1.09 -18.32
N ALA A 404 7.33 1.68 -19.13
CA ALA A 404 8.39 2.58 -18.67
C ALA A 404 7.86 3.86 -18.01
N ASP A 405 6.81 4.44 -18.60
CA ASP A 405 6.30 5.78 -18.28
C ASP A 405 4.98 5.78 -17.50
N ASP A 406 4.50 4.60 -17.09
CA ASP A 406 3.24 4.43 -16.35
C ASP A 406 3.34 3.20 -15.44
N GLU A 407 3.44 3.42 -14.12
CA GLU A 407 3.44 2.31 -13.16
C GLU A 407 2.04 1.91 -12.68
N SER A 408 0.99 2.61 -13.13
CA SER A 408 -0.39 2.09 -13.04
C SER A 408 -0.70 1.12 -14.18
N ALA A 409 0.12 1.12 -15.23
CA ALA A 409 -0.05 0.30 -16.40
C ALA A 409 0.53 -1.12 -16.22
N ILE A 410 -0.36 -2.07 -16.45
CA ILE A 410 -0.15 -3.29 -17.23
C ILE A 410 1.24 -3.92 -17.05
N THR A 411 1.40 -4.76 -16.04
CA THR A 411 2.53 -5.69 -15.98
C THR A 411 2.21 -6.90 -16.87
N PHE A 412 3.09 -7.20 -17.82
CA PHE A 412 2.95 -8.34 -18.74
C PHE A 412 3.68 -9.56 -18.18
N PHE A 413 2.96 -10.66 -18.02
CA PHE A 413 3.47 -11.97 -17.62
C PHE A 413 3.20 -13.01 -18.72
N THR A 414 4.00 -14.07 -18.84
CA THR A 414 3.75 -15.14 -19.83
C THR A 414 2.98 -16.32 -19.25
N ALA A 415 2.08 -16.88 -20.07
CA ALA A 415 1.46 -18.17 -19.78
C ALA A 415 2.36 -19.32 -20.25
N ALA A 416 2.63 -20.24 -19.33
CA ALA A 416 3.48 -21.41 -19.47
C ALA A 416 2.96 -22.53 -20.39
N THR A 417 1.66 -22.58 -20.69
CA THR A 417 1.04 -23.83 -21.13
C THR A 417 0.60 -23.78 -22.58
N GLY A 418 1.49 -24.03 -23.56
CA GLY A 418 1.14 -24.39 -24.94
C GLY A 418 0.14 -23.46 -25.68
N HIS A 419 -0.14 -22.30 -25.12
CA HIS A 419 -1.11 -21.30 -25.52
C HIS A 419 -0.37 -19.98 -25.43
N GLU A 420 0.05 -19.48 -26.58
CA GLU A 420 0.81 -18.24 -26.72
C GLU A 420 -0.04 -17.08 -26.19
N GLY A 421 0.26 -16.56 -24.99
CA GLY A 421 -0.51 -15.48 -24.40
C GLY A 421 0.21 -14.72 -23.29
N LEU A 422 -0.18 -13.45 -23.11
CA LEU A 422 0.31 -12.55 -22.06
C LEU A 422 -0.78 -12.38 -20.99
N TRP A 423 -0.42 -12.28 -19.72
CA TRP A 423 -1.32 -11.81 -18.67
C TRP A 423 -0.96 -10.37 -18.33
N ALA A 424 -1.93 -9.48 -18.44
CA ALA A 424 -1.72 -8.04 -18.34
C ALA A 424 -3.02 -7.34 -17.95
N SER A 425 -2.96 -6.46 -16.94
CA SER A 425 -4.14 -5.78 -16.38
C SER A 425 -5.24 -6.74 -15.94
N GLU A 426 -4.87 -7.77 -15.19
CA GLU A 426 -5.81 -8.79 -14.67
C GLU A 426 -6.52 -9.61 -15.76
N ARG A 427 -6.00 -9.62 -16.99
CA ARG A 427 -6.61 -10.30 -18.14
C ARG A 427 -5.60 -11.11 -18.91
N ILE A 428 -6.06 -12.21 -19.53
CA ILE A 428 -5.28 -12.91 -20.57
C ILE A 428 -5.46 -12.21 -21.91
N TRP A 429 -4.34 -12.01 -22.59
CA TRP A 429 -4.18 -11.57 -23.95
C TRP A 429 -3.69 -12.74 -24.78
N ARG A 430 -4.52 -13.27 -25.68
CA ARG A 430 -4.16 -14.39 -26.55
C ARG A 430 -3.41 -13.89 -27.76
N ARG A 431 -2.30 -14.53 -28.11
CA ARG A 431 -1.58 -14.23 -29.36
C ARG A 431 -2.47 -14.58 -30.54
N LEU A 432 -2.57 -13.64 -31.48
CA LEU A 432 -3.29 -13.83 -32.73
C LEU A 432 -2.37 -14.55 -33.72
N PRO A 433 -2.92 -15.42 -34.60
CA PRO A 433 -2.14 -16.07 -35.65
C PRO A 433 -1.47 -15.03 -36.55
N GLU A 434 -0.18 -15.20 -36.84
CA GLU A 434 0.52 -14.38 -37.81
C GLU A 434 -0.02 -14.66 -39.22
N THR A 435 -0.09 -13.62 -40.07
CA THR A 435 -0.58 -13.80 -41.45
C THR A 435 0.47 -14.53 -42.30
N PRO A 436 0.08 -15.32 -43.32
CA PRO A 436 0.98 -16.25 -44.02
C PRO A 436 2.20 -15.63 -44.74
N THR A 437 2.32 -14.31 -44.77
CA THR A 437 3.42 -13.60 -45.41
C THR A 437 4.70 -13.52 -44.56
N ASP A 438 4.63 -13.76 -43.25
CA ASP A 438 5.81 -13.70 -42.35
C ASP A 438 6.54 -15.04 -42.16
N VAL A 439 6.02 -16.13 -42.74
CA VAL A 439 6.47 -17.51 -42.45
C VAL A 439 7.78 -17.90 -43.15
N SER A 440 8.38 -17.03 -43.98
CA SER A 440 9.54 -17.42 -44.80
C SER A 440 10.93 -17.27 -44.15
N SER A 441 11.04 -16.90 -42.87
CA SER A 441 12.36 -16.81 -42.20
C SER A 441 12.49 -17.45 -40.80
N ARG A 442 11.42 -18.01 -40.23
CA ARG A 442 11.49 -18.64 -38.89
C ARG A 442 10.97 -20.08 -38.93
N ASN A 443 11.72 -20.94 -39.60
CA ASN A 443 11.61 -22.39 -39.40
C ASN A 443 13.00 -23.01 -39.37
N SER A 444 13.59 -23.07 -38.17
CA SER A 444 14.48 -24.17 -37.80
C SER A 444 14.57 -24.27 -36.28
N ALA A 445 14.31 -25.49 -35.78
CA ALA A 445 14.54 -25.99 -34.42
C ALA A 445 13.55 -25.59 -33.31
N VAL A 446 12.29 -26.04 -33.41
CA VAL A 446 11.56 -26.50 -32.22
C VAL A 446 11.65 -28.02 -32.19
N ALA A 447 12.80 -28.51 -31.69
CA ALA A 447 12.87 -29.86 -31.15
C ALA A 447 12.44 -29.77 -29.68
N ALA A 448 11.42 -30.54 -29.30
CA ALA A 448 11.04 -30.75 -27.92
C ALA A 448 12.29 -31.20 -27.12
N ARG A 449 12.86 -30.30 -26.33
CA ARG A 449 13.86 -30.66 -25.32
C ARG A 449 13.08 -31.36 -24.20
N ALA A 450 13.56 -32.53 -23.79
CA ALA A 450 13.03 -33.25 -22.64
C ALA A 450 12.97 -32.31 -21.42
N ALA A 451 11.90 -32.41 -20.65
CA ALA A 451 11.62 -31.58 -19.48
C ALA A 451 12.83 -31.53 -18.54
N GLY A 452 13.02 -30.36 -17.94
CA GLY A 452 14.04 -30.12 -16.92
C GLY A 452 14.03 -31.13 -15.79
N ASP A 453 15.18 -31.40 -15.18
CA ASP A 453 15.24 -32.28 -14.02
C ASP A 453 14.50 -31.64 -12.85
N VAL A 454 13.43 -32.29 -12.39
CA VAL A 454 12.64 -31.84 -11.23
C VAL A 454 13.13 -32.55 -9.98
N LEU A 455 13.38 -31.81 -8.91
CA LEU A 455 13.64 -32.40 -7.61
C LEU A 455 12.38 -32.34 -6.74
N VAL A 456 11.96 -33.48 -6.21
CA VAL A 456 10.90 -33.57 -5.19
C VAL A 456 11.53 -33.96 -3.86
N LEU A 457 11.51 -33.05 -2.89
CA LEU A 457 12.03 -33.29 -1.53
C LEU A 457 10.88 -33.76 -0.63
N ARG A 458 10.99 -34.92 0.01
CA ARG A 458 9.88 -35.50 0.79
C ARG A 458 10.21 -35.80 2.24
N ASN A 459 9.17 -35.78 3.06
CA ASN A 459 9.18 -36.46 4.35
C ASN A 459 8.84 -37.94 4.17
N ALA A 460 9.77 -38.85 4.50
CA ALA A 460 9.55 -40.29 4.44
C ALA A 460 8.43 -40.79 5.39
N MET A 461 8.09 -40.04 6.44
CA MET A 461 7.21 -40.48 7.54
C MET A 461 5.79 -39.88 7.51
N SER A 462 5.57 -38.75 6.83
CA SER A 462 4.29 -38.02 6.95
C SER A 462 3.13 -38.67 6.16
N TRP A 463 3.43 -39.54 5.19
CA TRP A 463 2.42 -40.15 4.34
C TRP A 463 2.84 -41.57 3.94
N GLY A 464 2.49 -42.58 4.74
CA GLY A 464 2.60 -44.00 4.33
C GLY A 464 1.71 -44.39 3.14
N ARG A 465 1.32 -43.45 2.27
CA ARG A 465 0.38 -43.57 1.16
C ARG A 465 0.78 -42.62 0.01
N ARG A 466 1.33 -43.20 -1.07
CA ARG A 466 1.38 -42.75 -2.49
C ARG A 466 2.09 -41.42 -2.86
N THR A 467 2.53 -41.39 -4.13
CA THR A 467 3.35 -40.39 -4.82
C THR A 467 2.50 -39.43 -5.66
N ASP A 468 1.98 -38.34 -5.11
CA ASP A 468 1.06 -37.48 -5.88
C ASP A 468 1.76 -36.62 -6.94
N PHE A 469 2.76 -35.83 -6.54
CA PHE A 469 3.55 -35.04 -7.49
C PHE A 469 4.27 -35.92 -8.50
N GLU A 470 4.84 -37.04 -8.05
CA GLU A 470 5.62 -37.92 -8.90
C GLU A 470 4.76 -38.74 -9.85
N ASN A 471 3.53 -39.10 -9.46
CA ASN A 471 2.57 -39.71 -10.40
C ASN A 471 2.21 -38.72 -11.51
N VAL A 472 2.02 -37.44 -11.18
CA VAL A 472 1.72 -36.40 -12.17
C VAL A 472 2.95 -36.13 -13.05
N LEU A 473 4.13 -35.99 -12.46
CA LEU A 473 5.41 -35.85 -13.19
C LEU A 473 5.65 -37.02 -14.14
N ALA A 474 5.39 -38.26 -13.70
CA ALA A 474 5.48 -39.44 -14.55
C ALA A 474 4.42 -39.44 -15.66
N ALA A 475 3.17 -39.02 -15.36
CA ALA A 475 2.09 -38.95 -16.33
C ALA A 475 2.36 -37.92 -17.44
N ILE A 476 2.98 -36.79 -17.11
CA ILE A 476 3.37 -35.76 -18.08
C ILE A 476 4.75 -36.03 -18.73
N GLY A 477 5.40 -37.15 -18.39
CA GLY A 477 6.68 -37.56 -18.99
C GLY A 477 7.88 -36.71 -18.58
N CYS A 478 7.86 -36.11 -17.38
CA CYS A 478 8.95 -35.30 -16.86
C CYS A 478 10.03 -36.14 -16.20
N ASN A 479 11.31 -35.79 -16.41
CA ASN A 479 12.40 -36.34 -15.63
C ASN A 479 12.35 -35.75 -14.21
N TYR A 480 12.41 -36.62 -13.20
CA TYR A 480 12.44 -36.16 -11.82
C TYR A 480 13.30 -37.06 -10.93
N GLU A 481 13.88 -36.45 -9.91
CA GLU A 481 14.56 -37.09 -8.81
C GLU A 481 13.76 -36.91 -7.52
N GLN A 482 13.61 -37.99 -6.75
CA GLN A 482 13.05 -37.93 -5.41
C GLN A 482 14.17 -38.06 -4.36
N ARG A 483 14.15 -37.19 -3.34
CA ARG A 483 15.06 -37.25 -2.19
C ARG A 483 14.31 -37.02 -0.88
N ALA A 484 14.82 -37.58 0.21
CA ALA A 484 14.29 -37.31 1.54
C ALA A 484 14.67 -35.89 2.01
N SER A 485 13.90 -35.28 2.91
CA SER A 485 14.20 -33.96 3.49
C SER A 485 15.57 -33.90 4.17
N SER A 486 16.01 -35.01 4.76
CA SER A 486 17.36 -35.12 5.35
C SER A 486 18.49 -34.91 4.32
N ALA A 487 18.22 -35.04 3.02
CA ALA A 487 19.20 -34.77 1.97
C ALA A 487 19.40 -33.26 1.71
N MET A 488 18.51 -32.38 2.22
CA MET A 488 18.57 -30.92 2.05
C MET A 488 19.87 -30.31 2.60
N ALA A 489 20.62 -31.00 3.46
CA ALA A 489 21.90 -30.51 3.96
C ALA A 489 23.01 -30.53 2.90
N ASN A 490 23.04 -31.56 2.05
CA ASN A 490 24.21 -31.88 1.22
C ASN A 490 23.90 -32.07 -0.28
N LEU A 491 22.63 -32.02 -0.67
CA LEU A 491 22.23 -32.17 -2.06
C LEU A 491 22.64 -30.94 -2.88
N ASP A 492 23.27 -31.13 -4.03
CA ASP A 492 23.49 -30.07 -5.01
C ASP A 492 22.17 -29.73 -5.71
N LEU A 493 21.74 -28.48 -5.60
CA LEU A 493 20.47 -28.00 -6.15
C LEU A 493 20.62 -27.46 -7.58
N SER A 494 21.86 -27.19 -8.02
CA SER A 494 22.14 -26.54 -9.30
C SER A 494 21.68 -27.29 -10.57
N PRO A 495 21.57 -28.64 -10.59
CA PRO A 495 21.08 -29.34 -11.77
C PRO A 495 19.56 -29.24 -11.98
N TYR A 496 18.81 -28.80 -10.96
CA TYR A 496 17.34 -28.88 -10.98
C TYR A 496 16.69 -27.60 -11.45
N ASP A 497 15.75 -27.75 -12.37
CA ASP A 497 15.05 -26.62 -12.98
C ASP A 497 13.85 -26.18 -12.16
N VAL A 498 13.23 -27.16 -11.52
CA VAL A 498 12.14 -26.98 -10.57
C VAL A 498 12.44 -27.81 -9.33
N ILE A 499 12.32 -27.19 -8.17
CA ILE A 499 12.29 -27.89 -6.89
C ILE A 499 10.87 -27.81 -6.34
N ILE A 500 10.34 -28.95 -5.91
CA ILE A 500 9.02 -29.07 -5.31
C ILE A 500 9.19 -29.44 -3.83
N ILE A 501 8.62 -28.60 -2.96
CA ILE A 501 8.49 -28.81 -1.53
C ILE A 501 7.01 -29.13 -1.24
N PRO A 502 6.61 -30.42 -1.26
CA PRO A 502 5.26 -30.84 -0.94
C PRO A 502 4.90 -30.61 0.53
N GLY A 503 3.59 -30.59 0.82
CA GLY A 503 3.05 -30.46 2.16
C GLY A 503 3.33 -31.67 3.04
N ALA A 504 3.57 -31.44 4.33
CA ALA A 504 3.80 -32.47 5.33
C ALA A 504 3.03 -32.15 6.62
N GLN A 505 2.63 -33.15 7.39
CA GLN A 505 1.93 -32.95 8.68
C GLN A 505 2.87 -33.01 9.90
N GLN A 506 4.17 -33.30 9.70
CA GLN A 506 5.14 -33.42 10.79
C GLN A 506 6.14 -32.27 10.79
N SER A 507 6.36 -31.67 11.96
CA SER A 507 7.28 -30.55 12.16
C SER A 507 8.71 -30.85 11.69
N ALA A 508 9.21 -32.07 11.89
CA ALA A 508 10.59 -32.45 11.56
C ALA A 508 10.97 -32.21 10.08
N TYR A 509 10.00 -32.32 9.16
CA TYR A 509 10.23 -32.03 7.74
C TYR A 509 10.48 -30.55 7.48
N TYR A 510 9.65 -29.71 8.10
CA TYR A 510 9.81 -28.27 8.00
C TYR A 510 11.01 -27.78 8.83
N ASP A 511 11.40 -28.48 9.88
CA ASP A 511 12.63 -28.21 10.63
C ASP A 511 13.89 -28.48 9.79
N ASP A 512 13.90 -29.55 8.99
CA ASP A 512 14.98 -29.80 8.01
C ASP A 512 15.03 -28.67 6.98
N TYR A 513 13.88 -28.25 6.45
CA TYR A 513 13.80 -27.15 5.51
C TYR A 513 14.29 -25.82 6.13
N LEU A 514 13.79 -25.46 7.32
CA LEU A 514 14.13 -24.22 8.01
C LEU A 514 15.63 -24.13 8.33
N ARG A 515 16.26 -25.24 8.69
CA ARG A 515 17.73 -25.33 8.88
C ARG A 515 18.52 -25.03 7.60
N HIS A 516 17.89 -25.14 6.44
CA HIS A 516 18.53 -25.03 5.13
C HIS A 516 17.84 -24.02 4.20
N ALA A 517 17.00 -23.13 4.73
CA ALA A 517 16.19 -22.19 3.96
C ALA A 517 17.04 -21.26 3.07
N GLU A 518 18.21 -20.83 3.56
CA GLU A 518 19.17 -20.01 2.81
C GLU A 518 19.63 -20.67 1.50
N ARG A 519 19.71 -22.01 1.45
CA ARG A 519 20.08 -22.74 0.22
C ARG A 519 19.02 -22.60 -0.87
N PHE A 520 17.75 -22.53 -0.47
CA PHE A 520 16.63 -22.33 -1.39
C PHE A 520 16.53 -20.86 -1.82
N ASP A 521 16.88 -19.93 -0.94
CA ASP A 521 17.03 -18.51 -1.27
C ASP A 521 18.10 -18.34 -2.38
N GLU A 522 19.29 -18.93 -2.18
CA GLU A 522 20.35 -18.94 -3.19
C GLU A 522 19.94 -19.61 -4.51
N TYR A 523 19.24 -20.76 -4.43
CA TYR A 523 18.76 -21.49 -5.61
C TYR A 523 17.83 -20.62 -6.46
N VAL A 524 16.83 -19.99 -5.83
CA VAL A 524 15.89 -19.12 -6.52
C VAL A 524 16.60 -17.86 -7.01
N ALA A 525 17.49 -17.28 -6.21
CA ALA A 525 18.26 -16.10 -6.62
C ALA A 525 19.07 -16.32 -7.91
N ARG A 526 19.50 -17.56 -8.18
CA ARG A 526 20.25 -17.95 -9.39
C ARG A 526 19.38 -18.31 -10.60
N GLY A 527 18.06 -18.36 -10.47
CA GLY A 527 17.14 -18.65 -11.59
C GLY A 527 16.27 -19.89 -11.43
N GLY A 528 16.36 -20.57 -10.28
CA GLY A 528 15.54 -21.74 -9.98
C GLY A 528 14.05 -21.42 -9.83
N THR A 529 13.17 -22.38 -10.13
CA THR A 529 11.74 -22.31 -9.80
C THR A 529 11.46 -23.16 -8.58
N LEU A 530 10.87 -22.57 -7.55
CA LEU A 530 10.54 -23.27 -6.30
C LEU A 530 9.03 -23.32 -6.10
N VAL A 531 8.48 -24.52 -5.95
CA VAL A 531 7.04 -24.75 -5.75
C VAL A 531 6.80 -25.26 -4.34
N TYR A 532 6.00 -24.53 -3.56
CA TYR A 532 5.56 -24.94 -2.23
C TYR A 532 4.10 -25.34 -2.21
N GLU A 533 3.84 -26.53 -1.68
CA GLU A 533 2.55 -26.88 -1.07
C GLU A 533 2.72 -26.80 0.45
N LEU A 534 2.16 -25.79 1.09
CA LEU A 534 2.31 -25.53 2.52
C LEU A 534 1.18 -26.13 3.38
N ASN A 535 0.40 -27.03 2.80
CA ASN A 535 -0.66 -27.72 3.50
C ASN A 535 -0.08 -28.61 4.63
N GLY A 536 -0.53 -28.41 5.88
CA GLY A 536 -0.05 -29.16 7.04
C GLY A 536 1.15 -28.55 7.78
N ALA A 537 1.65 -27.38 7.34
CA ALA A 537 2.67 -26.61 8.05
C ALA A 537 2.18 -25.90 9.33
N GLU A 538 1.12 -26.44 9.95
CA GLU A 538 0.28 -25.81 10.98
C GLU A 538 1.05 -25.33 12.23
N ASN A 539 2.25 -25.86 12.47
CA ASN A 539 3.09 -25.56 13.63
C ASN A 539 4.46 -24.96 13.27
N SER A 540 4.70 -24.60 12.02
CA SER A 540 5.98 -24.05 11.57
C SER A 540 5.76 -22.69 10.92
N SER A 541 6.32 -21.63 11.51
CA SER A 541 6.53 -20.37 10.81
C SER A 541 7.58 -20.58 9.72
N ILE A 542 7.14 -21.07 8.55
CA ILE A 542 8.01 -21.34 7.41
C ILE A 542 8.43 -19.99 6.81
N MET A 543 9.74 -19.83 6.60
CA MET A 543 10.31 -18.73 5.84
C MET A 543 10.66 -19.22 4.44
N LEU A 544 10.02 -18.62 3.45
CA LEU A 544 10.27 -18.84 2.03
C LEU A 544 11.33 -17.83 1.54
N PRO A 545 11.91 -18.02 0.34
CA PRO A 545 12.87 -17.07 -0.22
C PRO A 545 12.38 -15.62 -0.21
N GLY A 546 13.29 -14.68 0.01
CA GLY A 546 12.95 -13.27 0.14
C GLY A 546 12.25 -12.87 1.46
N GLY A 547 12.19 -13.77 2.44
CA GLY A 547 11.66 -13.48 3.78
C GLY A 547 10.15 -13.60 3.92
N VAL A 548 9.46 -14.17 2.93
CA VAL A 548 8.01 -14.41 2.98
C VAL A 548 7.70 -15.43 4.08
N THR A 549 6.76 -15.13 4.97
CA THR A 549 6.40 -16.00 6.09
C THR A 549 4.98 -16.54 5.97
N MET A 550 4.75 -17.79 6.38
CA MET A 550 3.39 -18.33 6.52
C MET A 550 2.87 -18.12 7.95
N ALA A 551 1.70 -17.50 8.08
CA ALA A 551 0.91 -17.48 9.31
C ALA A 551 -0.10 -18.62 9.30
N SER A 552 0.01 -19.57 10.23
CA SER A 552 -0.90 -20.71 10.30
C SER A 552 -2.20 -20.40 11.07
N HIS A 553 -3.28 -21.06 10.65
CA HIS A 553 -4.54 -21.17 11.39
C HIS A 553 -5.32 -22.40 10.90
N GLY A 554 -6.43 -22.71 11.56
CA GLY A 554 -7.32 -23.81 11.12
C GLY A 554 -7.94 -23.54 9.75
N ALA A 555 -8.38 -24.57 9.04
CA ALA A 555 -8.80 -24.46 7.64
C ALA A 555 -9.86 -23.37 7.38
N ILE A 556 -9.60 -22.49 6.40
CA ILE A 556 -10.52 -21.42 5.92
C ILE A 556 -10.76 -21.57 4.40
N GLU A 557 -11.90 -21.09 3.88
CA GLU A 557 -12.21 -21.10 2.44
C GLU A 557 -11.25 -20.19 1.66
N ASN A 558 -11.04 -20.49 0.38
CA ASN A 558 -10.30 -19.60 -0.50
C ASN A 558 -11.19 -19.06 -1.63
N ALA A 559 -11.00 -17.78 -1.93
CA ALA A 559 -11.48 -17.17 -3.17
C ALA A 559 -10.32 -17.07 -4.17
N ILE A 560 -10.53 -17.61 -5.37
CA ILE A 560 -9.60 -17.43 -6.48
C ILE A 560 -9.80 -16.01 -7.01
N LEU A 561 -8.76 -15.20 -6.98
CA LEU A 561 -8.82 -13.82 -7.48
C LEU A 561 -8.46 -13.75 -8.97
N ALA A 562 -7.59 -14.64 -9.43
CA ALA A 562 -7.13 -14.69 -10.80
C ALA A 562 -7.67 -15.94 -11.52
N SER A 563 -8.99 -16.11 -11.65
CA SER A 563 -9.60 -17.33 -12.24
C SER A 563 -9.12 -17.63 -13.66
N ASP A 564 -8.63 -16.61 -14.36
CA ASP A 564 -8.09 -16.70 -15.71
C ASP A 564 -6.57 -17.00 -15.72
N HIS A 565 -5.93 -17.14 -14.56
CA HIS A 565 -4.52 -17.54 -14.50
C HIS A 565 -4.33 -18.97 -15.05
N PRO A 566 -3.22 -19.30 -15.77
CA PRO A 566 -2.98 -20.62 -16.33
C PRO A 566 -3.16 -21.79 -15.34
N ILE A 567 -2.74 -21.59 -14.09
CA ILE A 567 -2.90 -22.56 -13.00
C ILE A 567 -4.38 -22.91 -12.76
N PHE A 568 -5.29 -21.95 -12.92
CA PHE A 568 -6.71 -22.10 -12.64
C PHE A 568 -7.58 -22.30 -13.89
N LEU A 569 -7.00 -22.37 -15.10
CA LEU A 569 -7.77 -22.65 -16.32
C LEU A 569 -8.64 -23.91 -16.23
N PRO A 570 -8.21 -25.03 -15.61
CA PRO A 570 -9.08 -26.19 -15.42
C PRO A 570 -10.26 -25.94 -14.48
N LEU A 571 -10.19 -24.88 -13.67
CA LEU A 571 -11.23 -24.43 -12.75
C LEU A 571 -12.08 -23.28 -13.34
N SER A 572 -11.97 -23.03 -14.66
CA SER A 572 -12.73 -21.97 -15.33
C SER A 572 -14.24 -22.10 -15.04
N GLY A 573 -14.83 -21.05 -14.45
CA GLY A 573 -16.22 -21.03 -13.97
C GLY A 573 -16.41 -21.31 -12.47
N ALA A 574 -15.37 -21.75 -11.74
CA ALA A 574 -15.38 -21.88 -10.29
C ALA A 574 -14.78 -20.63 -9.64
N HIS A 575 -15.60 -19.84 -8.93
CA HIS A 575 -15.13 -18.62 -8.27
C HIS A 575 -14.65 -18.84 -6.83
N ARG A 576 -14.93 -20.01 -6.26
CA ARG A 576 -14.69 -20.32 -4.83
C ARG A 576 -14.29 -21.77 -4.66
N ILE A 577 -13.22 -21.99 -3.89
CA ILE A 577 -12.83 -23.31 -3.40
C ILE A 577 -13.33 -23.39 -1.95
N ARG A 578 -14.49 -24.03 -1.74
CA ARG A 578 -15.10 -24.16 -0.39
C ARG A 578 -14.22 -25.04 0.50
N ALA A 579 -13.90 -24.55 1.69
CA ALA A 579 -13.12 -25.29 2.65
C ALA A 579 -14.02 -26.16 3.53
N ASN A 580 -13.84 -27.47 3.38
CA ASN A 580 -13.50 -28.23 4.58
C ASN A 580 -11.99 -28.55 4.65
N TYR A 581 -11.18 -28.16 3.65
CA TYR A 581 -9.81 -28.70 3.47
C TYR A 581 -8.85 -27.80 2.66
N ALA A 582 -8.99 -26.46 2.65
CA ALA A 582 -8.37 -25.64 1.58
C ALA A 582 -7.39 -24.53 1.95
N SER A 583 -7.10 -24.12 3.19
CA SER A 583 -5.82 -23.42 3.48
C SER A 583 -5.50 -23.48 4.97
N HIS A 584 -4.28 -23.90 5.32
CA HIS A 584 -3.86 -24.01 6.74
C HIS A 584 -3.08 -22.77 7.20
N GLY A 585 -3.34 -21.64 6.55
CA GLY A 585 -2.63 -20.39 6.76
C GLY A 585 -2.74 -19.43 5.58
N TYR A 586 -2.12 -18.28 5.75
CA TYR A 586 -1.91 -17.26 4.72
C TYR A 586 -0.46 -16.74 4.76
N LEU A 587 -0.03 -16.13 3.67
CA LEU A 587 1.32 -15.62 3.50
C LEU A 587 1.40 -14.16 3.93
N ARG A 588 2.51 -13.80 4.56
CA ARG A 588 2.86 -12.46 5.04
C ARG A 588 4.24 -12.09 4.51
N ASP A 589 4.55 -10.81 4.64
CA ASP A 589 5.86 -10.27 4.21
C ASP A 589 6.10 -10.53 2.71
N ILE A 590 5.00 -10.65 1.95
CA ILE A 590 5.05 -10.88 0.51
C ILE A 590 5.64 -9.63 -0.17
N PRO A 591 6.52 -9.81 -1.18
CA PRO A 591 6.97 -8.71 -2.00
C PRO A 591 5.78 -7.94 -2.56
N SER A 592 5.91 -6.61 -2.65
CA SER A 592 4.84 -5.74 -3.19
C SER A 592 4.49 -6.06 -4.64
N ASP A 593 5.37 -6.79 -5.32
CA ASP A 593 5.25 -7.19 -6.70
C ASP A 593 4.78 -8.65 -6.86
N ALA A 594 4.44 -9.34 -5.75
CA ALA A 594 3.86 -10.68 -5.77
C ALA A 594 2.46 -10.68 -6.42
N LEU A 595 2.22 -11.69 -7.26
CA LEU A 595 0.91 -11.98 -7.82
C LEU A 595 0.09 -12.77 -6.82
N ILE A 596 -1.01 -12.18 -6.35
CA ILE A 596 -1.95 -12.85 -5.45
C ILE A 596 -2.97 -13.63 -6.28
N LEU A 597 -2.84 -14.94 -6.27
CA LEU A 597 -3.65 -15.89 -7.05
C LEU A 597 -4.95 -16.26 -6.32
N ALA A 598 -4.87 -16.42 -5.00
CA ALA A 598 -6.02 -16.69 -4.14
C ALA A 598 -5.83 -16.06 -2.74
N VAL A 599 -6.94 -15.79 -2.07
CA VAL A 599 -7.01 -15.25 -0.71
C VAL A 599 -7.99 -16.03 0.13
N GLU A 600 -7.93 -15.87 1.46
CA GLU A 600 -8.97 -16.36 2.36
C GLU A 600 -10.34 -15.74 2.04
N ALA A 601 -11.39 -16.51 2.29
CA ALA A 601 -12.78 -16.10 2.18
C ALA A 601 -13.63 -16.71 3.31
N SER A 602 -14.72 -16.03 3.65
CA SER A 602 -15.75 -16.52 4.57
C SER A 602 -17.13 -16.11 4.09
N GLY A 603 -17.92 -17.06 3.58
CA GLY A 603 -19.14 -16.69 2.86
C GLY A 603 -18.79 -15.74 1.72
N GLU A 604 -19.61 -14.75 1.36
CA GLU A 604 -19.33 -13.88 0.21
C GLU A 604 -18.11 -12.94 0.36
N GLU A 605 -17.54 -12.82 1.57
CA GLU A 605 -16.46 -11.88 1.88
C GLU A 605 -15.07 -12.47 1.58
N THR A 606 -14.18 -11.68 1.00
CA THR A 606 -12.77 -12.03 0.73
C THR A 606 -11.83 -11.19 1.58
N ARG A 607 -10.68 -11.77 1.96
CA ARG A 607 -9.68 -11.12 2.81
C ARG A 607 -8.42 -10.85 2.01
N ALA A 608 -8.40 -9.72 1.31
CA ALA A 608 -7.27 -9.33 0.45
C ALA A 608 -5.92 -9.23 1.20
N ASP A 609 -5.95 -9.01 2.52
CA ASP A 609 -4.79 -8.99 3.40
C ASP A 609 -4.27 -10.39 3.79
N ARG A 610 -4.92 -11.45 3.31
CA ARG A 610 -4.61 -12.85 3.64
C ARG A 610 -4.46 -13.70 2.38
N PRO A 611 -3.34 -13.55 1.65
CA PRO A 611 -3.06 -14.32 0.45
C PRO A 611 -2.77 -15.78 0.80
N THR A 612 -3.44 -16.70 0.11
CA THR A 612 -3.31 -18.15 0.34
C THR A 612 -2.67 -18.88 -0.83
N PHE A 613 -2.58 -18.23 -1.99
CA PHE A 613 -1.82 -18.71 -3.14
C PHE A 613 -1.17 -17.49 -3.79
N ILE A 614 0.16 -17.49 -3.90
CA ILE A 614 0.91 -16.43 -4.57
C ILE A 614 1.94 -16.99 -5.55
N GLU A 615 2.36 -16.13 -6.46
CA GLU A 615 3.60 -16.25 -7.21
C GLU A 615 4.43 -14.98 -7.02
N TYR A 616 5.73 -15.09 -6.82
CA TYR A 616 6.61 -13.92 -6.74
C TYR A 616 8.02 -14.21 -7.26
N ALA A 617 8.70 -13.15 -7.67
CA ALA A 617 10.10 -13.22 -8.11
C ALA A 617 11.05 -13.08 -6.92
N HIS A 618 12.16 -13.81 -6.96
CA HIS A 618 13.26 -13.59 -6.03
C HIS A 618 14.60 -13.79 -6.77
N GLY A 619 15.42 -12.73 -6.79
CA GLY A 619 16.61 -12.67 -7.66
C GLY A 619 16.25 -12.91 -9.12
N LYS A 620 16.82 -13.96 -9.74
CA LYS A 620 16.54 -14.34 -11.14
C LYS A 620 15.46 -15.42 -11.29
N GLY A 621 14.98 -15.99 -10.19
CA GLY A 621 14.04 -17.10 -10.17
C GLY A 621 12.68 -16.70 -9.62
N ARG A 622 11.83 -17.70 -9.38
CA ARG A 622 10.48 -17.49 -8.87
C ARG A 622 10.08 -18.52 -7.82
N VAL A 623 9.13 -18.10 -7.00
CA VAL A 623 8.49 -18.93 -5.99
C VAL A 623 6.99 -18.97 -6.27
N ILE A 624 6.44 -20.18 -6.31
CA ILE A 624 5.01 -20.44 -6.39
C ILE A 624 4.62 -21.09 -5.07
N ALA A 625 3.82 -20.43 -4.25
CA ALA A 625 3.49 -20.89 -2.91
C ALA A 625 1.99 -20.96 -2.68
N ALA A 626 1.51 -22.14 -2.31
CA ALA A 626 0.11 -22.41 -2.01
C ALA A 626 -0.04 -22.91 -0.57
N CYS A 627 -0.87 -22.25 0.23
CA CYS A 627 -1.24 -22.67 1.59
C CYS A 627 -2.27 -23.81 1.62
N GLN A 628 -2.54 -24.40 0.45
CA GLN A 628 -3.59 -25.39 0.18
C GLN A 628 -3.02 -26.62 -0.51
N CYS A 629 -3.65 -27.79 -0.35
CA CYS A 629 -3.30 -28.95 -1.18
C CYS A 629 -3.52 -28.66 -2.65
N LEU A 630 -2.61 -29.13 -3.49
CA LEU A 630 -2.74 -29.05 -4.95
C LEU A 630 -3.42 -30.28 -5.56
N HIS A 631 -3.49 -31.40 -4.83
CA HIS A 631 -4.21 -32.60 -5.26
C HIS A 631 -5.71 -32.55 -4.91
N ASP A 632 -6.52 -33.31 -5.64
CA ASP A 632 -7.97 -33.43 -5.40
C ASP A 632 -8.40 -34.86 -5.02
N GLN A 633 -7.59 -35.57 -4.22
CA GLN A 633 -7.93 -36.93 -3.77
C GLN A 633 -9.23 -36.98 -2.97
N ASP A 634 -9.58 -35.89 -2.29
CA ASP A 634 -10.78 -35.76 -1.49
C ASP A 634 -12.01 -35.32 -2.31
N ARG A 635 -11.88 -35.15 -3.64
CA ARG A 635 -12.94 -34.68 -4.55
C ARG A 635 -13.55 -33.34 -4.11
N SER A 636 -12.72 -32.50 -3.51
CA SER A 636 -13.02 -31.13 -3.08
C SER A 636 -13.34 -30.17 -4.24
N GLY A 637 -13.14 -30.58 -5.49
CA GLY A 637 -13.33 -29.72 -6.66
C GLY A 637 -12.11 -28.85 -6.95
N ARG A 638 -10.96 -29.17 -6.35
CA ARG A 638 -9.65 -28.58 -6.67
C ARG A 638 -9.09 -29.04 -8.02
N GLY A 639 -9.73 -30.02 -8.68
CA GLY A 639 -9.39 -30.42 -10.05
C GLY A 639 -7.93 -30.86 -10.23
N PRO A 640 -7.39 -30.79 -11.46
CA PRO A 640 -5.98 -31.10 -11.76
C PRO A 640 -5.06 -29.91 -11.45
N LEU A 641 -5.26 -29.21 -10.31
CA LEU A 641 -4.44 -28.06 -9.91
C LEU A 641 -2.96 -28.44 -9.86
N MET A 642 -2.62 -29.59 -9.29
CA MET A 642 -1.25 -30.11 -9.26
C MET A 642 -0.61 -30.22 -10.65
N GLU A 643 -1.32 -30.79 -11.62
CA GLU A 643 -0.84 -30.89 -13.01
C GLU A 643 -0.63 -29.52 -13.64
N SER A 644 -1.54 -28.58 -13.38
CA SER A 644 -1.46 -27.22 -13.92
C SER A 644 -0.33 -26.42 -13.27
N VAL A 645 -0.12 -26.55 -11.96
CA VAL A 645 1.02 -25.94 -11.25
C VAL A 645 2.34 -26.51 -11.73
N ILE A 646 2.44 -27.84 -11.85
CA ILE A 646 3.66 -28.50 -12.33
C ILE A 646 3.94 -28.08 -13.78
N SER A 647 2.96 -28.18 -14.67
CA SER A 647 3.11 -27.75 -16.06
C SER A 647 3.47 -26.27 -16.17
N TYR A 648 2.86 -25.43 -15.32
CA TYR A 648 3.17 -24.01 -15.23
C TYR A 648 4.60 -23.76 -14.75
N SER A 649 5.07 -24.52 -13.75
CA SER A 649 6.42 -24.42 -13.20
C SER A 649 7.49 -24.86 -14.20
N LEU A 650 7.20 -25.86 -15.04
CA LEU A 650 8.11 -26.49 -15.99
C LEU A 650 8.25 -25.74 -17.31
N ALA A 651 7.32 -24.85 -17.64
CA ALA A 651 7.43 -24.07 -18.86
C ALA A 651 8.57 -23.08 -18.75
N ARG A 652 9.74 -23.51 -19.21
CA ARG A 652 10.92 -22.68 -19.30
C ARG A 652 10.77 -21.80 -20.53
N TRP A 653 10.73 -20.49 -20.32
CA TRP A 653 11.72 -19.58 -20.92
C TRP A 653 12.07 -18.56 -19.83
N TRP A 654 13.20 -18.78 -19.12
CA TRP A 654 13.86 -17.82 -18.24
C TRP A 654 15.40 -17.91 -18.14
N ALA A 655 16.08 -18.88 -18.76
CA ALA A 655 17.54 -18.81 -19.02
C ALA A 655 18.05 -20.05 -19.79
N ALA A 656 18.97 -19.81 -20.76
CA ALA A 656 20.14 -20.59 -21.21
C ALA A 656 20.33 -20.44 -22.73
N GLU A 657 21.46 -20.07 -23.37
CA GLU A 657 22.86 -19.65 -23.14
C GLU A 657 23.23 -18.91 -24.47
N ASP A 658 24.11 -17.91 -24.61
CA ASP A 658 25.39 -17.56 -23.94
C ASP A 658 25.38 -16.23 -23.19
#